data_AF-A0A3C1A425-F1
#
_entry.id   AF-A0A3C1A425-F1
#
_cell.length_a   1.000
_cell.length_b   1.000
_cell.length_c   1.000
_cell.angle_alpha   90.00
_cell.angle_beta   90.00
_cell.angle_gamma   90.00
#
_symmetry.space_group_name_H-M   'P 1'
#
loop_
_entity.id
_entity.type
_entity.pdbx_description
1 polymer ?
#
loop_
_entity_poly.entity_id
_entity_poly.type
_entity_poly.pdbx_seq_one_letter_code
_entity_poly.pdbx_strand_id
1 'polypeptide(L)'
;MKRAIVILVLISVALCLCLISCLTTIPVAYRLATWPTPTLETPEPTPTFPPTIEITPIPQVGVETWELLERTEVPARDLIALTKRLKHVEEPIPEVVRESALDYEIGDEEIFWVSNVDTDEHFQITAVLLYATPHLYMWVEKEVDVDLERLKEAADIFEEKTYPTDREFFGSEWTPGVDSDPHLNILHARGLGDSVAGYYSSADEYSRIVHEFSNEREMFYINADNVTIGSDFYNSVLAHEFQHMIHWYNDRNEDTWLNEGFSELAAYLNGYGTGSFEIAYAMRPDTQLNSWPDEPGEAGPNYGGAYLFTFYFLERFGEEATRALVAHPANGIASVDAVLLEFGYSFDELFADWVVANYLDDPSLEDGRYGYRELHMGVGDGYPLRGYPVERQETVHQYAADYIAFQPQRDLKIDFQGATWVKVMDNEPHSGRYQWWSNRSDESDMTLTRAFDLSGVESATLEFWTWYDIEENWDYAYVEVSTDGGQTWEILQAPSTTDYNPNGNSFGWAYTGMSGGGEEPRWIREEVDLSDYVGGEALIRFEYITDDAVNRAGFAVDDIRIPELGYEYDAESDDGWEAEGFIRMENVLPQRWIVQVIEFAGRETRVHEIELDEEGKGEYLIDADEVDQVVLVVSALAPSTTEVATYRYEVREAE
;
A
#
# COMPACT_ATOMS: atom_id res chain seq x y z
N MET A 1 13.48 -43.73 6.27
CA MET A 1 13.87 -42.44 6.86
C MET A 1 13.81 -41.40 5.75
N LYS A 2 12.64 -40.78 5.61
CA LYS A 2 12.38 -39.67 4.71
C LYS A 2 13.00 -38.42 5.36
N ARG A 3 13.79 -37.65 4.59
CA ARG A 3 14.24 -36.31 5.00
C ARG A 3 13.17 -35.34 4.53
N ALA A 4 12.60 -34.61 5.48
CA ALA A 4 11.70 -33.50 5.23
C ALA A 4 12.49 -32.37 4.56
N ILE A 5 11.92 -31.85 3.48
CA ILE A 5 12.27 -30.54 2.91
C ILE A 5 11.44 -29.56 3.75
N VAL A 6 12.13 -28.67 4.46
CA VAL A 6 11.49 -27.51 5.10
C VAL A 6 11.46 -26.45 4.02
N ILE A 7 10.26 -26.12 3.56
CA ILE A 7 10.00 -24.93 2.75
C ILE A 7 9.91 -23.79 3.77
N LEU A 8 10.78 -22.79 3.63
CA LEU A 8 10.63 -21.51 4.33
C LEU A 8 9.57 -20.76 3.54
N VAL A 9 8.41 -20.53 4.14
CA VAL A 9 7.43 -19.55 3.67
C VAL A 9 7.70 -18.31 4.52
N LEU A 10 7.97 -17.19 3.87
CA LEU A 10 8.12 -15.87 4.48
C LEU A 10 6.73 -15.23 4.43
N ILE A 11 6.29 -14.64 5.54
CA ILE A 11 4.92 -14.19 5.78
C ILE A 11 4.99 -12.70 6.18
N SER A 12 4.14 -11.86 5.59
CA SER A 12 4.04 -10.39 5.75
C SER A 12 3.01 -9.98 6.81
N VAL A 13 2.86 -8.68 7.09
CA VAL A 13 2.11 -8.13 8.23
C VAL A 13 1.16 -7.04 7.77
N ALA A 14 -0.12 -7.14 8.15
CA ALA A 14 -1.05 -6.01 8.13
C ALA A 14 -1.25 -5.42 9.51
N LEU A 15 -0.35 -4.49 9.81
CA LEU A 15 -0.41 -3.52 10.88
C LEU A 15 0.17 -2.24 10.26
N CYS A 16 -0.32 -1.08 10.66
CA CYS A 16 0.43 0.13 10.37
C CYS A 16 1.68 0.12 11.27
N LEU A 17 2.86 0.05 10.66
CA LEU A 17 4.10 -0.35 11.34
C LEU A 17 5.15 0.76 11.29
N CYS A 18 5.55 1.31 12.43
CA CYS A 18 6.78 2.10 12.45
C CYS A 18 8.02 1.19 12.38
N LEU A 19 8.66 1.08 11.21
CA LEU A 19 9.85 0.25 10.97
C LEU A 19 11.15 0.87 11.51
N ILE A 20 12.15 0.03 11.82
CA ILE A 20 13.47 0.50 12.25
C ILE A 20 14.37 0.81 11.05
N SER A 21 14.81 2.06 10.93
CA SER A 21 15.86 2.44 9.97
C SER A 21 17.23 1.91 10.40
N CYS A 22 17.70 0.80 9.84
CA CYS A 22 19.00 0.25 10.17
C CYS A 22 20.13 0.90 9.35
N LEU A 23 20.51 2.15 9.68
CA LEU A 23 21.75 2.78 9.20
C LEU A 23 22.57 3.30 10.39
N THR A 24 23.14 2.38 11.18
CA THR A 24 24.13 2.75 12.20
C THR A 24 25.56 2.68 11.65
N THR A 25 26.24 3.83 11.55
CA THR A 25 27.69 3.87 11.33
C THR A 25 28.43 3.51 12.63
N ILE A 26 28.90 2.26 12.77
CA ILE A 26 29.80 1.87 13.86
C ILE A 26 31.24 1.73 13.32
N PRO A 27 32.25 2.47 13.83
CA PRO A 27 33.64 2.27 13.46
C PRO A 27 34.21 1.07 14.24
N VAL A 28 34.02 -0.15 13.74
CA VAL A 28 34.68 -1.35 14.30
C VAL A 28 36.04 -1.56 13.64
N ALA A 29 37.10 -1.38 14.43
CA ALA A 29 38.47 -1.73 14.04
C ALA A 29 38.62 -3.27 13.97
N TYR A 30 38.51 -3.84 12.77
CA TYR A 30 38.75 -5.28 12.56
C TYR A 30 40.24 -5.63 12.63
N ARG A 31 40.61 -6.48 13.59
CA ARG A 31 41.81 -7.31 13.49
C ARG A 31 41.53 -8.45 12.51
N LEU A 32 42.32 -8.49 11.45
CA LEU A 32 42.30 -9.52 10.40
C LEU A 32 42.58 -10.92 10.98
N ALA A 33 41.53 -11.73 11.11
CA ALA A 33 41.62 -13.18 11.14
C ALA A 33 40.98 -13.69 9.84
N THR A 34 41.81 -14.25 8.96
CA THR A 34 41.40 -14.76 7.64
C THR A 34 40.61 -16.05 7.80
N TRP A 35 39.29 -15.97 7.60
CA TRP A 35 38.43 -17.11 7.30
C TRP A 35 38.26 -17.19 5.77
N PRO A 36 38.16 -18.40 5.18
CA PRO A 36 37.94 -18.53 3.75
C PRO A 36 36.53 -18.01 3.42
N THR A 37 36.48 -16.97 2.61
CA THR A 37 35.25 -16.43 2.02
C THR A 37 34.61 -17.52 1.17
N PRO A 38 33.36 -17.94 1.44
CA PRO A 38 32.57 -18.59 0.41
C PRO A 38 32.32 -17.55 -0.68
N THR A 39 32.83 -17.78 -1.88
CA THR A 39 32.37 -17.08 -3.08
C THR A 39 30.90 -17.41 -3.27
N LEU A 40 30.02 -16.52 -2.83
CA LEU A 40 28.71 -16.37 -3.44
C LEU A 40 29.00 -15.90 -4.86
N GLU A 41 28.84 -16.79 -5.84
CA GLU A 41 28.63 -16.37 -7.22
C GLU A 41 27.33 -15.58 -7.20
N THR A 42 27.43 -14.25 -7.30
CA THR A 42 26.29 -13.44 -7.74
C THR A 42 25.84 -14.05 -9.07
N PRO A 43 24.59 -14.54 -9.20
CA PRO A 43 24.12 -14.96 -10.51
C PRO A 43 24.35 -13.79 -11.47
N GLU A 44 25.03 -14.05 -12.58
CA GLU A 44 25.01 -13.10 -13.69
C GLU A 44 23.53 -12.83 -14.00
N PRO A 45 23.10 -11.57 -14.13
CA PRO A 45 21.74 -11.28 -14.53
C PRO A 45 21.48 -12.05 -15.81
N THR A 46 20.47 -12.91 -15.79
CA THR A 46 19.95 -13.48 -17.02
C THR A 46 19.63 -12.28 -17.91
N PRO A 47 20.12 -12.22 -19.16
CA PRO A 47 19.74 -11.15 -20.06
C PRO A 47 18.23 -11.26 -20.30
N THR A 48 17.45 -10.53 -19.50
CA THR A 48 16.09 -10.16 -19.85
C THR A 48 16.22 -9.37 -21.13
N PHE A 49 15.50 -9.80 -22.17
CA PHE A 49 15.36 -8.95 -23.33
C PHE A 49 14.79 -7.62 -22.83
N PRO A 50 15.32 -6.47 -23.29
CA PRO A 50 14.76 -5.20 -22.86
C PRO A 50 13.28 -5.22 -23.30
N PRO A 51 12.33 -4.92 -22.39
CA PRO A 51 10.90 -5.14 -22.62
C PRO A 51 10.44 -4.48 -23.92
N THR A 52 9.58 -5.09 -24.73
CA THR A 52 9.25 -4.46 -26.02
C THR A 52 8.47 -3.17 -25.76
N ILE A 53 8.93 -2.02 -26.28
CA ILE A 53 8.13 -0.79 -26.21
C ILE A 53 6.87 -1.03 -27.05
N GLU A 54 5.73 -1.00 -26.40
CA GLU A 54 4.44 -1.14 -27.09
C GLU A 54 4.05 0.21 -27.67
N ILE A 55 4.37 0.37 -28.95
CA ILE A 55 4.15 1.59 -29.73
C ILE A 55 2.94 1.34 -30.64
N THR A 56 1.75 1.63 -30.12
CA THR A 56 0.51 1.69 -30.89
C THR A 56 -0.33 2.83 -30.34
N PRO A 57 -1.12 3.55 -31.15
CA PRO A 57 -2.09 4.49 -30.59
C PRO A 57 -2.84 3.83 -29.43
N ILE A 58 -3.06 4.56 -28.32
CA ILE A 58 -3.76 4.05 -27.14
C ILE A 58 -5.00 3.29 -27.64
N PRO A 59 -5.11 1.97 -27.40
CA PRO A 59 -6.31 1.25 -27.80
C PRO A 59 -7.52 1.96 -27.19
N GLN A 60 -8.58 2.22 -27.97
CA GLN A 60 -9.78 2.91 -27.44
C GLN A 60 -10.29 2.24 -26.16
N VAL A 61 -10.16 0.92 -26.08
CA VAL A 61 -10.44 0.14 -24.88
C VAL A 61 -9.66 0.61 -23.65
N GLY A 62 -8.39 1.01 -23.76
CA GLY A 62 -7.64 1.52 -22.61
C GLY A 62 -8.30 2.76 -22.01
N VAL A 63 -8.80 3.67 -22.86
CA VAL A 63 -9.56 4.84 -22.41
C VAL A 63 -10.89 4.42 -21.76
N GLU A 64 -11.56 3.41 -22.31
CA GLU A 64 -12.79 2.86 -21.72
C GLU A 64 -12.54 2.21 -20.34
N THR A 65 -11.43 1.48 -20.16
CA THR A 65 -11.03 0.92 -18.86
C THR A 65 -10.74 2.05 -17.86
N TRP A 66 -10.02 3.09 -18.29
CA TRP A 66 -9.73 4.26 -17.48
C TRP A 66 -11.00 4.97 -17.00
N GLU A 67 -11.91 5.29 -17.94
CA GLU A 67 -13.20 5.94 -17.60
C GLU A 67 -14.07 5.06 -16.71
N LEU A 68 -13.95 3.73 -16.81
CA LEU A 68 -14.63 2.80 -15.93
C LEU A 68 -14.04 2.85 -14.52
N LEU A 69 -12.72 2.84 -14.39
CA LEU A 69 -12.03 2.94 -13.09
C LEU A 69 -12.36 4.24 -12.36
N GLU A 70 -12.34 5.38 -13.04
CA GLU A 70 -12.69 6.68 -12.44
C GLU A 70 -14.13 6.75 -11.88
N ARG A 71 -15.02 5.88 -12.37
CA ARG A 71 -16.46 5.90 -12.01
C ARG A 71 -16.86 4.75 -11.09
N THR A 72 -16.02 3.73 -10.97
CA THR A 72 -16.28 2.59 -10.10
C THR A 72 -15.95 2.98 -8.67
N GLU A 73 -16.97 3.04 -7.83
CA GLU A 73 -16.79 3.14 -6.38
C GLU A 73 -16.38 1.76 -5.85
N VAL A 74 -15.26 1.71 -5.14
CA VAL A 74 -14.83 0.52 -4.40
C VAL A 74 -15.49 0.57 -3.02
N PRO A 75 -16.33 -0.42 -2.65
CA PRO A 75 -16.98 -0.42 -1.35
C PRO A 75 -15.96 -0.61 -0.22
N ALA A 76 -16.04 0.22 0.81
CA ALA A 76 -15.27 0.03 2.03
C ALA A 76 -15.73 -1.22 2.79
N ARG A 77 -14.79 -1.91 3.42
CA ARG A 77 -15.04 -3.12 4.21
C ARG A 77 -15.82 -2.78 5.49
N ASP A 78 -16.87 -3.54 5.76
CA ASP A 78 -17.59 -3.50 7.05
C ASP A 78 -17.46 -4.87 7.75
N LEU A 79 -16.49 -4.97 8.66
CA LEU A 79 -16.20 -6.22 9.38
C LEU A 79 -17.37 -6.72 10.23
N ILE A 80 -18.24 -5.83 10.73
CA ILE A 80 -19.42 -6.22 11.51
C ILE A 80 -20.48 -6.82 10.58
N ALA A 81 -20.72 -6.21 9.43
CA ALA A 81 -21.64 -6.72 8.42
C ALA A 81 -21.15 -8.06 7.85
N LEU A 82 -19.86 -8.15 7.51
CA LEU A 82 -19.21 -9.39 7.07
C LEU A 82 -19.32 -10.49 8.11
N THR A 83 -19.02 -10.20 9.37
CA THR A 83 -19.14 -11.19 10.46
C THR A 83 -20.57 -11.70 10.61
N LYS A 84 -21.59 -10.82 10.56
CA LYS A 84 -23.00 -11.24 10.62
C LYS A 84 -23.35 -12.14 9.43
N ARG A 85 -22.94 -11.73 8.23
CA ARG A 85 -23.29 -12.37 6.96
C ARG A 85 -22.60 -13.72 6.76
N LEU A 86 -21.30 -13.79 7.01
CA LEU A 86 -20.44 -14.93 6.66
C LEU A 86 -20.18 -15.88 7.83
N LYS A 87 -20.19 -15.39 9.09
CA LYS A 87 -20.12 -16.26 10.28
C LYS A 87 -21.51 -16.64 10.82
N HIS A 88 -22.58 -16.25 10.14
CA HIS A 88 -23.99 -16.53 10.51
C HIS A 88 -24.34 -16.15 11.95
N VAL A 89 -23.87 -14.99 12.40
CA VAL A 89 -24.13 -14.51 13.76
C VAL A 89 -25.53 -13.90 13.84
N GLU A 90 -26.47 -14.63 14.45
CA GLU A 90 -27.87 -14.19 14.61
C GLU A 90 -28.04 -13.09 15.66
N GLU A 91 -27.18 -13.05 16.68
CA GLU A 91 -27.25 -12.09 17.77
C GLU A 91 -26.63 -10.74 17.39
N PRO A 92 -27.09 -9.61 17.96
CA PRO A 92 -26.45 -8.31 17.71
C PRO A 92 -24.98 -8.32 18.12
N ILE A 93 -24.10 -8.04 17.17
CA ILE A 93 -22.67 -7.80 17.43
C ILE A 93 -22.53 -6.40 18.04
N PRO A 94 -21.96 -6.28 19.25
CA PRO A 94 -21.74 -4.98 19.87
C PRO A 94 -20.61 -4.22 19.17
N GLU A 95 -20.88 -2.97 18.77
CA GLU A 95 -19.83 -2.00 18.43
C GLU A 95 -19.09 -1.57 19.70
N VAL A 96 -19.81 -1.38 20.81
CA VAL A 96 -19.24 -1.07 22.12
C VAL A 96 -19.46 -2.28 23.04
N VAL A 97 -18.37 -2.90 23.50
CA VAL A 97 -18.40 -4.18 24.22
C VAL A 97 -18.70 -4.05 25.72
N ARG A 98 -18.69 -2.81 26.25
CA ARG A 98 -18.94 -2.52 27.68
C ARG A 98 -19.91 -1.36 27.85
N GLU A 99 -20.66 -1.37 28.96
CA GLU A 99 -21.55 -0.25 29.33
C GLU A 99 -20.80 0.90 30.04
N SER A 100 -19.61 0.62 30.57
CA SER A 100 -18.77 1.58 31.30
C SER A 100 -17.32 1.11 31.35
N ALA A 101 -16.40 2.08 31.44
CA ALA A 101 -14.98 1.87 31.71
C ALA A 101 -14.70 0.93 32.90
N LEU A 102 -13.55 0.26 32.88
CA LEU A 102 -13.12 -0.65 33.94
C LEU A 102 -12.48 0.06 35.15
N ASP A 103 -12.18 1.35 35.04
CA ASP A 103 -11.56 2.18 36.08
C ASP A 103 -10.25 1.56 36.62
N TYR A 104 -9.26 1.34 35.76
CA TYR A 104 -7.99 0.69 36.11
C TYR A 104 -7.18 1.48 37.17
N GLU A 105 -6.54 0.76 38.10
CA GLU A 105 -5.60 1.29 39.08
C GLU A 105 -4.15 0.87 38.78
N ILE A 106 -3.18 1.74 39.11
CA ILE A 106 -1.76 1.40 38.96
C ILE A 106 -1.43 0.12 39.75
N GLY A 107 -0.83 -0.85 39.05
CA GLY A 107 -0.52 -2.18 39.57
C GLY A 107 -1.52 -3.26 39.16
N ASP A 108 -2.63 -2.90 38.51
CA ASP A 108 -3.53 -3.87 37.89
C ASP A 108 -2.80 -4.67 36.79
N GLU A 109 -3.24 -5.91 36.62
CA GLU A 109 -2.67 -6.85 35.66
C GLU A 109 -3.74 -7.28 34.67
N GLU A 110 -3.38 -7.29 33.39
CA GLU A 110 -4.27 -7.72 32.31
C GLU A 110 -3.55 -8.66 31.34
N ILE A 111 -4.34 -9.47 30.64
CA ILE A 111 -3.86 -10.35 29.57
C ILE A 111 -4.16 -9.67 28.25
N PHE A 112 -3.13 -9.52 27.42
CA PHE A 112 -3.22 -8.94 26.10
C PHE A 112 -2.88 -9.98 25.04
N TRP A 113 -3.60 -9.97 23.93
CA TRP A 113 -3.12 -10.52 22.67
C TRP A 113 -2.06 -9.58 22.09
N VAL A 114 -1.01 -10.15 21.53
CA VAL A 114 0.06 -9.46 20.81
C VAL A 114 0.45 -10.32 19.60
N SER A 115 1.07 -9.69 18.61
CA SER A 115 1.47 -10.33 17.37
C SER A 115 2.97 -10.15 17.16
N ASN A 116 3.66 -11.24 16.80
CA ASN A 116 4.98 -11.11 16.21
C ASN A 116 4.81 -10.80 14.73
N VAL A 117 5.19 -9.58 14.35
CA VAL A 117 4.99 -9.11 12.99
C VAL A 117 5.91 -9.87 12.00
N ASP A 118 7.12 -10.25 12.37
CA ASP A 118 7.97 -10.98 11.41
C ASP A 118 7.48 -12.41 11.08
N THR A 119 6.52 -12.96 11.84
CA THR A 119 6.11 -14.38 11.73
C THR A 119 4.61 -14.63 11.76
N ASP A 120 3.77 -13.60 11.89
CA ASP A 120 2.31 -13.70 12.10
C ASP A 120 1.90 -14.59 13.28
N GLU A 121 2.75 -14.68 14.30
CA GLU A 121 2.42 -15.46 15.48
C GLU A 121 1.64 -14.59 16.47
N HIS A 122 0.38 -14.94 16.71
CA HIS A 122 -0.46 -14.33 17.74
C HIS A 122 -0.35 -15.09 19.05
N PHE A 123 -0.02 -14.39 20.14
CA PHE A 123 0.14 -14.99 21.46
C PHE A 123 -0.32 -14.05 22.57
N GLN A 124 -0.51 -14.60 23.77
CA GLN A 124 -0.95 -13.83 24.92
C GLN A 124 0.21 -13.55 25.87
N ILE A 125 0.27 -12.31 26.36
CA ILE A 125 1.18 -11.88 27.42
C ILE A 125 0.39 -11.35 28.63
N THR A 126 1.05 -11.22 29.77
CA THR A 126 0.50 -10.51 30.94
C THR A 126 1.27 -9.22 31.17
N ALA A 127 0.57 -8.10 31.19
CA ALA A 127 1.13 -6.78 31.44
C ALA A 127 0.57 -6.15 32.71
N VAL A 128 1.33 -5.21 33.28
CA VAL A 128 0.99 -4.47 34.48
C VAL A 128 0.84 -3.00 34.13
N LEU A 129 -0.21 -2.34 34.63
CA LEU A 129 -0.37 -0.90 34.49
C LEU A 129 0.62 -0.19 35.41
N LEU A 130 1.62 0.48 34.85
CA LEU A 130 2.68 1.13 35.63
C LEU A 130 2.46 2.63 35.81
N TYR A 131 1.75 3.28 34.89
CA TYR A 131 1.46 4.71 34.96
C TYR A 131 0.20 5.07 34.16
N ALA A 132 -0.45 6.15 34.56
CA ALA A 132 -1.65 6.65 33.91
C ALA A 132 -1.67 8.19 33.92
N THR A 133 -2.16 8.78 32.83
CA THR A 133 -2.47 10.21 32.68
C THR A 133 -3.99 10.36 32.43
N PRO A 134 -4.55 11.57 32.28
CA PRO A 134 -5.98 11.73 31.99
C PRO A 134 -6.49 11.02 30.73
N HIS A 135 -5.65 10.75 29.72
CA HIS A 135 -6.04 10.07 28.48
C HIS A 135 -5.21 8.82 28.17
N LEU A 136 -4.34 8.35 29.07
CA LEU A 136 -3.38 7.29 28.76
C LEU A 136 -3.23 6.27 29.88
N TYR A 137 -3.09 4.99 29.48
CA TYR A 137 -2.62 3.89 30.30
C TYR A 137 -1.31 3.30 29.74
N MET A 138 -0.27 3.25 30.56
CA MET A 138 1.04 2.68 30.23
C MET A 138 1.17 1.26 30.78
N TRP A 139 0.92 0.27 29.92
CA TRP A 139 1.03 -1.15 30.23
C TRP A 139 2.43 -1.66 29.89
N VAL A 140 3.00 -2.48 30.78
CA VAL A 140 4.32 -3.09 30.56
C VAL A 140 4.25 -4.58 30.89
N GLU A 141 4.67 -5.42 29.94
CA GLU A 141 4.78 -6.86 30.13
C GLU A 141 5.60 -7.19 31.39
N LYS A 142 5.12 -8.15 32.21
CA LYS A 142 5.65 -8.47 33.55
C LYS A 142 7.15 -8.74 33.65
N GLU A 143 7.80 -9.14 32.56
CA GLU A 143 9.21 -9.51 32.53
C GLU A 143 10.10 -8.44 31.85
N VAL A 144 9.50 -7.33 31.42
CA VAL A 144 10.22 -6.19 30.84
C VAL A 144 10.69 -5.26 31.96
N ASP A 145 12.00 -5.07 32.05
CA ASP A 145 12.62 -4.07 32.94
C ASP A 145 12.59 -2.70 32.28
N VAL A 146 11.81 -1.77 32.83
CA VAL A 146 11.68 -0.40 32.34
C VAL A 146 12.21 0.61 33.36
N ASP A 147 12.83 1.69 32.87
CA ASP A 147 13.10 2.86 33.69
C ASP A 147 11.77 3.61 33.92
N LEU A 148 11.18 3.42 35.10
CA LEU A 148 9.87 3.97 35.44
C LEU A 148 9.81 5.50 35.33
N GLU A 149 10.91 6.20 35.61
CA GLU A 149 10.88 7.67 35.50
C GLU A 149 10.84 8.10 34.03
N ARG A 150 11.57 7.39 33.14
CA ARG A 150 11.47 7.64 31.69
C ARG A 150 10.12 7.28 31.11
N LEU A 151 9.50 6.20 31.59
CA LEU A 151 8.14 5.81 31.19
C LEU A 151 7.13 6.90 31.52
N LYS A 152 7.20 7.46 32.73
CA LYS A 152 6.35 8.58 33.16
C LYS A 152 6.61 9.85 32.35
N GLU A 153 7.88 10.21 32.18
CA GLU A 153 8.24 11.38 31.38
C GLU A 153 7.71 11.26 29.96
N ALA A 154 7.77 10.07 29.34
CA ALA A 154 7.24 9.85 28.01
C ALA A 154 5.70 9.94 27.96
N ALA A 155 5.00 9.36 28.94
CA ALA A 155 3.55 9.48 29.05
C ALA A 155 3.09 10.93 29.27
N ASP A 156 3.79 11.68 30.12
CA ASP A 156 3.51 13.10 30.35
C ASP A 156 3.78 13.93 29.07
N ILE A 157 4.84 13.62 28.31
CA ILE A 157 5.10 14.24 26.99
C ILE A 157 3.95 13.93 26.03
N PHE A 158 3.50 12.68 25.96
CA PHE A 158 2.39 12.32 25.09
C PHE A 158 1.13 13.11 25.45
N GLU A 159 0.75 13.12 26.73
CA GLU A 159 -0.43 13.84 27.25
C GLU A 159 -0.36 15.35 26.99
N GLU A 160 0.79 15.99 27.25
CA GLU A 160 0.92 17.45 27.17
C GLU A 160 1.23 17.96 25.76
N LYS A 161 1.70 17.10 24.86
CA LYS A 161 2.17 17.49 23.53
C LYS A 161 1.63 16.62 22.39
N THR A 162 1.92 15.33 22.36
CA THR A 162 1.53 14.47 21.22
C THR A 162 0.03 14.42 21.03
N TYR A 163 -0.70 14.09 22.10
CA TYR A 163 -2.15 14.00 22.10
C TYR A 163 -2.84 15.27 21.57
N PRO A 164 -2.57 16.49 22.08
CA PRO A 164 -3.18 17.71 21.53
C PRO A 164 -2.67 18.08 20.14
N THR A 165 -1.40 17.80 19.79
CA THR A 165 -0.83 18.14 18.47
C THR A 165 -1.49 17.34 17.36
N ASP A 166 -1.57 16.01 17.55
CA ASP A 166 -2.12 15.13 16.52
C ASP A 166 -3.63 15.34 16.40
N ARG A 167 -4.34 15.55 17.51
CA ARG A 167 -5.77 15.85 17.45
C ARG A 167 -6.08 17.19 16.79
N GLU A 168 -5.22 18.20 16.97
CA GLU A 168 -5.42 19.49 16.32
C GLU A 168 -5.28 19.39 14.80
N PHE A 169 -4.37 18.53 14.32
CA PHE A 169 -4.04 18.42 12.91
C PHE A 169 -4.86 17.35 12.18
N PHE A 170 -4.95 16.14 12.74
CA PHE A 170 -5.51 14.97 12.07
C PHE A 170 -6.95 14.64 12.45
N GLY A 171 -7.48 15.17 13.56
CA GLY A 171 -8.87 14.94 13.99
C GLY A 171 -8.99 14.33 15.38
N SER A 172 -9.83 13.32 15.55
CA SER A 172 -9.99 12.67 16.85
C SER A 172 -10.09 11.17 16.67
N GLU A 173 -9.46 10.43 17.57
CA GLU A 173 -9.69 9.01 17.78
C GLU A 173 -11.13 8.73 18.21
N TRP A 174 -11.53 7.45 18.15
CA TRP A 174 -12.78 7.02 18.75
C TRP A 174 -12.70 7.14 20.27
N THR A 175 -13.50 8.01 20.87
CA THR A 175 -13.56 8.17 22.32
C THR A 175 -15.00 8.34 22.79
N PRO A 176 -15.49 7.56 23.79
CA PRO A 176 -14.74 6.67 24.68
C PRO A 176 -14.59 5.25 24.12
N GLY A 177 -14.67 5.06 22.81
CA GLY A 177 -14.21 3.82 22.20
C GLY A 177 -15.07 2.57 22.36
N VAL A 178 -14.51 1.45 21.90
CA VAL A 178 -15.06 0.09 21.93
C VAL A 178 -15.32 -0.39 23.36
N ASP A 179 -14.53 0.04 24.35
CA ASP A 179 -14.63 -0.40 25.75
C ASP A 179 -15.28 0.64 26.70
N SER A 180 -15.78 1.75 26.14
CA SER A 180 -16.33 2.89 26.89
C SER A 180 -15.34 3.55 27.86
N ASP A 181 -14.04 3.43 27.63
CA ASP A 181 -12.98 4.13 28.35
C ASP A 181 -12.34 5.22 27.47
N PRO A 182 -12.26 6.49 27.92
CA PRO A 182 -11.55 7.53 27.16
C PRO A 182 -10.02 7.40 27.20
N HIS A 183 -9.43 6.45 27.93
CA HIS A 183 -7.98 6.26 27.97
C HIS A 183 -7.49 5.37 26.83
N LEU A 184 -6.46 5.85 26.12
CA LEU A 184 -5.67 5.07 25.20
C LEU A 184 -4.74 4.11 25.94
N ASN A 185 -4.52 2.91 25.41
CA ASN A 185 -3.62 1.94 26.02
C ASN A 185 -2.32 1.82 25.20
N ILE A 186 -1.18 2.09 25.83
CA ILE A 186 0.14 1.86 25.23
C ILE A 186 0.75 0.61 25.87
N LEU A 187 0.87 -0.47 25.09
CA LEU A 187 1.39 -1.74 25.56
C LEU A 187 2.86 -1.92 25.19
N HIS A 188 3.72 -2.04 26.20
CA HIS A 188 5.15 -2.33 26.01
C HIS A 188 5.37 -3.84 26.17
N ALA A 189 5.72 -4.51 25.08
CA ALA A 189 5.86 -5.97 25.02
C ALA A 189 7.13 -6.39 24.27
N ARG A 190 7.57 -7.62 24.51
CA ARG A 190 8.69 -8.27 23.81
C ARG A 190 8.21 -9.24 22.77
N GLY A 191 9.13 -9.64 21.88
CA GLY A 191 8.85 -10.68 20.90
C GLY A 191 7.84 -10.26 19.84
N LEU A 192 7.72 -8.96 19.58
CA LEU A 192 6.85 -8.41 18.53
C LEU A 192 7.51 -8.47 17.14
N GLY A 193 8.74 -8.96 17.03
CA GLY A 193 9.54 -8.96 15.80
C GLY A 193 10.83 -8.14 15.94
N ASP A 194 11.76 -8.32 15.02
CA ASP A 194 13.02 -7.59 14.91
C ASP A 194 12.89 -6.37 13.96
N SER A 195 11.85 -6.31 13.11
CA SER A 195 11.66 -5.25 12.10
C SER A 195 10.91 -4.01 12.60
N VAL A 196 10.11 -4.14 13.66
CA VAL A 196 9.15 -3.11 14.12
C VAL A 196 9.57 -2.42 15.41
N ALA A 197 9.34 -1.12 15.48
CA ALA A 197 9.50 -0.30 16.69
C ALA A 197 8.20 -0.20 17.51
N GLY A 198 7.06 -0.07 16.83
CA GLY A 198 5.71 -0.10 17.37
C GLY A 198 4.69 -0.31 16.26
N TYR A 199 3.45 -0.58 16.63
CA TYR A 199 2.37 -0.80 15.66
C TYR A 199 0.99 -0.50 16.22
N TYR A 200 0.07 -0.09 15.35
CA TYR A 200 -1.36 0.02 15.60
C TYR A 200 -2.10 -1.14 14.93
N SER A 201 -3.13 -1.67 15.60
CA SER A 201 -3.99 -2.73 15.06
C SER A 201 -5.45 -2.31 15.17
N SER A 202 -6.10 -2.09 14.02
CA SER A 202 -7.54 -1.78 14.01
C SER A 202 -8.40 -2.91 14.55
N ALA A 203 -7.89 -4.15 14.56
CA ALA A 203 -8.56 -5.31 15.11
C ALA A 203 -8.97 -5.13 16.58
N ASP A 204 -8.19 -4.36 17.35
CA ASP A 204 -8.47 -4.07 18.76
C ASP A 204 -9.69 -3.16 18.97
N GLU A 205 -10.11 -2.44 17.93
CA GLU A 205 -11.31 -1.57 17.91
C GLU A 205 -12.62 -2.37 17.76
N TYR A 206 -12.54 -3.69 17.57
CA TYR A 206 -13.69 -4.55 17.35
C TYR A 206 -13.91 -5.52 18.50
N SER A 207 -15.16 -5.99 18.68
CA SER A 207 -15.44 -7.09 19.61
C SER A 207 -14.74 -8.39 19.18
N ARG A 208 -14.47 -9.28 20.14
CA ARG A 208 -13.91 -10.62 19.87
C ARG A 208 -14.81 -11.54 19.05
N ILE A 209 -16.07 -11.15 18.83
CA ILE A 209 -16.97 -11.84 17.89
C ILE A 209 -16.54 -11.55 16.45
N VAL A 210 -16.08 -10.34 16.17
CA VAL A 210 -15.59 -9.90 14.87
C VAL A 210 -14.18 -10.43 14.66
N HIS A 211 -13.27 -10.11 15.57
CA HIS A 211 -11.85 -10.44 15.46
C HIS A 211 -11.32 -11.16 16.71
N GLU A 212 -10.88 -12.41 16.57
CA GLU A 212 -10.59 -13.28 17.73
C GLU A 212 -9.39 -12.82 18.57
N PHE A 213 -8.44 -12.12 17.96
CA PHE A 213 -7.24 -11.58 18.61
C PHE A 213 -7.43 -10.15 19.16
N SER A 214 -8.65 -9.59 19.07
CA SER A 214 -8.93 -8.27 19.61
C SER A 214 -8.71 -8.19 21.13
N ASN A 215 -8.08 -7.10 21.57
CA ASN A 215 -8.01 -6.65 22.96
C ASN A 215 -9.19 -5.78 23.40
N GLU A 216 -10.10 -5.47 22.46
CA GLU A 216 -11.33 -4.70 22.64
C GLU A 216 -11.05 -3.39 23.37
N ARG A 217 -10.15 -2.55 22.82
CA ARG A 217 -9.75 -1.23 23.35
C ARG A 217 -8.97 -0.42 22.32
N GLU A 218 -8.99 0.90 22.44
CA GLU A 218 -8.13 1.80 21.67
C GLU A 218 -6.69 1.67 22.16
N MET A 219 -5.82 1.04 21.36
CA MET A 219 -4.44 0.76 21.75
C MET A 219 -3.44 0.72 20.61
N PHE A 220 -2.17 0.89 20.99
CA PHE A 220 -1.04 0.56 20.13
C PHE A 220 0.11 -0.05 20.94
N TYR A 221 0.98 -0.75 20.23
CA TYR A 221 1.99 -1.63 20.78
C TYR A 221 3.37 -1.02 20.58
N ILE A 222 4.22 -1.19 21.58
CA ILE A 222 5.60 -0.73 21.54
C ILE A 222 6.53 -1.91 21.81
N ASN A 223 7.45 -2.12 20.87
CA ASN A 223 8.40 -3.21 20.93
C ASN A 223 9.56 -2.87 21.87
N ALA A 224 9.47 -3.35 23.11
CA ALA A 224 10.46 -3.12 24.15
C ALA A 224 11.85 -3.71 23.83
N ASP A 225 11.96 -4.59 22.83
CA ASP A 225 13.25 -5.10 22.34
C ASP A 225 13.98 -4.11 21.44
N ASN A 226 13.24 -3.23 20.76
CA ASN A 226 13.73 -2.44 19.64
C ASN A 226 13.81 -0.93 19.91
N VAL A 227 13.04 -0.43 20.89
CA VAL A 227 13.04 0.99 21.25
C VAL A 227 13.59 1.27 22.63
N THR A 228 14.16 2.47 22.81
CA THR A 228 14.52 3.00 24.12
C THR A 228 13.43 3.94 24.61
N ILE A 229 12.69 3.55 25.65
CA ILE A 229 11.58 4.33 26.23
C ILE A 229 12.01 5.75 26.58
N GLY A 230 11.21 6.73 26.18
CA GLY A 230 11.46 8.15 26.40
C GLY A 230 12.64 8.72 25.61
N SER A 231 13.05 8.07 24.52
CA SER A 231 13.92 8.69 23.50
C SER A 231 13.08 9.44 22.47
N ASP A 232 13.71 10.30 21.67
CA ASP A 232 13.01 11.03 20.59
C ASP A 232 12.41 10.06 19.56
N PHE A 233 13.12 8.99 19.21
CA PHE A 233 12.60 7.93 18.32
C PHE A 233 11.42 7.20 18.95
N TYR A 234 11.45 6.89 20.24
CA TYR A 234 10.30 6.30 20.91
C TYR A 234 9.08 7.23 20.85
N ASN A 235 9.25 8.52 21.11
CA ASN A 235 8.13 9.47 21.08
C ASN A 235 7.64 9.75 19.65
N SER A 236 8.51 9.62 18.64
CA SER A 236 8.09 9.70 17.24
C SER A 236 7.18 8.53 16.86
N VAL A 237 7.53 7.32 17.30
CA VAL A 237 6.67 6.13 17.14
C VAL A 237 5.31 6.36 17.79
N LEU A 238 5.24 6.92 19.01
CA LEU A 238 3.92 7.17 19.63
C LEU A 238 3.06 8.15 18.83
N ALA A 239 3.65 9.18 18.23
CA ALA A 239 2.92 10.13 17.38
C ALA A 239 2.44 9.47 16.08
N HIS A 240 3.30 8.64 15.48
CA HIS A 240 2.99 7.86 14.28
C HIS A 240 1.81 6.89 14.53
N GLU A 241 1.88 6.07 15.57
CA GLU A 241 0.80 5.11 15.89
C GLU A 241 -0.51 5.79 16.31
N PHE A 242 -0.42 6.93 17.00
CA PHE A 242 -1.62 7.68 17.37
C PHE A 242 -2.28 8.33 16.15
N GLN A 243 -1.51 8.75 15.15
CA GLN A 243 -2.05 9.22 13.88
C GLN A 243 -2.89 8.11 13.23
N HIS A 244 -2.41 6.88 13.13
CA HIS A 244 -3.17 5.78 12.52
C HIS A 244 -4.51 5.54 13.21
N MET A 245 -4.54 5.55 14.55
CA MET A 245 -5.76 5.41 15.32
C MET A 245 -6.76 6.55 15.07
N ILE A 246 -6.28 7.80 14.99
CA ILE A 246 -7.12 8.93 14.60
C ILE A 246 -7.64 8.70 13.17
N HIS A 247 -6.76 8.34 12.25
CA HIS A 247 -7.09 8.18 10.85
C HIS A 247 -8.17 7.11 10.67
N TRP A 248 -7.97 5.93 11.25
CA TRP A 248 -8.94 4.84 11.24
C TRP A 248 -10.33 5.23 11.76
N TYR A 249 -10.45 6.20 12.67
CA TYR A 249 -11.80 6.65 13.07
C TYR A 249 -12.44 7.62 12.07
N ASN A 250 -11.64 8.42 11.36
CA ASN A 250 -12.13 9.51 10.51
C ASN A 250 -12.25 9.13 9.04
N ASP A 251 -11.31 8.32 8.53
CA ASP A 251 -11.25 7.83 7.17
C ASP A 251 -10.50 6.48 7.13
N ARG A 252 -11.27 5.40 7.11
CA ARG A 252 -10.76 4.03 7.29
C ARG A 252 -10.02 3.52 6.07
N ASN A 253 -10.62 3.73 4.90
CA ASN A 253 -10.21 3.11 3.65
C ASN A 253 -9.28 4.00 2.81
N GLU A 254 -8.54 4.92 3.43
CA GLU A 254 -7.52 5.73 2.75
C GLU A 254 -6.38 4.84 2.22
N ASP A 255 -5.81 5.21 1.08
CA ASP A 255 -4.70 4.48 0.47
C ASP A 255 -3.49 4.45 1.42
N THR A 256 -2.87 3.27 1.58
CA THR A 256 -1.72 3.05 2.47
C THR A 256 -0.65 4.15 2.37
N TRP A 257 -0.26 4.54 1.15
CA TRP A 257 0.84 5.51 0.96
C TRP A 257 0.54 6.89 1.55
N LEU A 258 -0.72 7.33 1.52
CA LEU A 258 -1.10 8.64 2.02
C LEU A 258 -1.29 8.60 3.54
N ASN A 259 -1.85 7.50 4.05
CA ASN A 259 -1.95 7.20 5.48
C ASN A 259 -0.55 7.19 6.14
N GLU A 260 0.39 6.42 5.61
CA GLU A 260 1.77 6.35 6.12
C GLU A 260 2.52 7.69 5.99
N GLY A 261 2.25 8.44 4.92
CA GLY A 261 2.76 9.79 4.76
C GLY A 261 2.31 10.72 5.89
N PHE A 262 1.04 10.64 6.30
CA PHE A 262 0.51 11.41 7.43
C PHE A 262 1.07 10.96 8.78
N SER A 263 1.32 9.67 8.98
CA SER A 263 1.95 9.17 10.21
C SER A 263 3.38 9.67 10.37
N GLU A 264 4.17 9.68 9.30
CA GLU A 264 5.51 10.32 9.31
C GLU A 264 5.40 11.84 9.49
N LEU A 265 4.40 12.48 8.90
CA LEU A 265 4.12 13.90 9.13
C LEU A 265 3.77 14.20 10.60
N ALA A 266 3.06 13.30 11.29
CA ALA A 266 2.75 13.43 12.71
C ALA A 266 4.01 13.43 13.58
N ALA A 267 4.98 12.57 13.26
CA ALA A 267 6.29 12.60 13.91
C ALA A 267 7.00 13.96 13.72
N TYR A 268 6.98 14.49 12.49
CA TYR A 268 7.54 15.82 12.20
C TYR A 268 6.83 16.96 12.93
N LEU A 269 5.49 16.99 12.95
CA LEU A 269 4.70 18.02 13.62
C LEU A 269 4.94 18.04 15.13
N ASN A 270 5.25 16.87 15.69
CA ASN A 270 5.70 16.73 17.07
C ASN A 270 7.19 17.06 17.27
N GLY A 271 7.89 17.55 16.25
CA GLY A 271 9.29 17.97 16.34
C GLY A 271 10.29 16.83 16.47
N TYR A 272 9.91 15.64 16.02
CA TYR A 272 10.81 14.48 15.91
C TYR A 272 11.26 14.28 14.46
N GLY A 273 12.32 13.49 14.26
CA GLY A 273 12.77 13.11 12.92
C GLY A 273 12.09 11.82 12.43
N THR A 274 11.91 11.71 11.12
CA THR A 274 11.22 10.61 10.40
C THR A 274 12.16 9.43 10.06
N GLY A 275 13.01 9.03 11.01
CA GLY A 275 13.81 7.80 10.85
C GLY A 275 14.80 7.76 9.68
N SER A 276 15.16 8.87 9.02
CA SER A 276 16.03 8.86 7.82
C SER A 276 15.44 8.14 6.60
N PHE A 277 14.13 7.89 6.55
CA PHE A 277 13.46 7.26 5.40
C PHE A 277 13.58 8.09 4.12
N GLU A 278 13.64 9.41 4.26
CA GLU A 278 13.87 10.34 3.16
C GLU A 278 15.18 10.06 2.41
N ILE A 279 16.20 9.55 3.12
CA ILE A 279 17.47 9.13 2.52
C ILE A 279 17.31 7.81 1.76
N ALA A 280 16.49 6.88 2.28
CA ALA A 280 16.22 5.61 1.61
C ALA A 280 15.51 5.81 0.26
N TYR A 281 14.53 6.72 0.21
CA TYR A 281 13.89 7.14 -1.03
C TYR A 281 14.89 7.82 -1.98
N ALA A 282 15.71 8.75 -1.49
CA ALA A 282 16.70 9.43 -2.33
C ALA A 282 17.74 8.49 -2.97
N MET A 283 17.96 7.29 -2.42
CA MET A 283 18.80 6.25 -3.02
C MET A 283 18.06 5.35 -4.02
N ARG A 284 16.72 5.32 -3.97
CA ARG A 284 15.84 4.48 -4.82
C ARG A 284 14.63 5.29 -5.31
N PRO A 285 14.83 6.35 -6.10
CA PRO A 285 13.71 7.21 -6.55
C PRO A 285 12.77 6.52 -7.54
N ASP A 286 13.19 5.40 -8.14
CA ASP A 286 12.33 4.46 -8.86
C ASP A 286 11.53 3.58 -7.87
N THR A 287 10.94 4.23 -6.85
CA THR A 287 9.99 3.64 -5.91
C THR A 287 8.64 4.28 -6.20
N GLN A 288 7.63 3.46 -6.54
CA GLN A 288 6.28 3.92 -6.82
C GLN A 288 5.64 4.55 -5.59
N LEU A 289 5.21 5.81 -5.71
CA LEU A 289 4.62 6.56 -4.59
C LEU A 289 3.32 5.94 -4.08
N ASN A 290 2.44 5.49 -4.99
CA ASN A 290 1.10 5.00 -4.66
C ASN A 290 1.01 3.47 -4.55
N SER A 291 2.07 2.83 -4.04
CA SER A 291 2.11 1.39 -3.81
C SER A 291 2.98 1.04 -2.59
N TRP A 292 2.72 -0.10 -1.97
CA TRP A 292 3.48 -0.62 -0.83
C TRP A 292 4.00 -2.04 -1.14
N PRO A 293 5.25 -2.37 -0.77
CA PRO A 293 5.78 -3.72 -0.98
C PRO A 293 5.30 -4.67 0.12
N ASP A 294 5.17 -5.96 -0.20
CA ASP A 294 4.78 -6.97 0.80
C ASP A 294 5.94 -7.39 1.71
N GLU A 295 7.20 -7.28 1.25
CA GLU A 295 8.35 -7.83 1.99
C GLU A 295 8.70 -6.97 3.22
N PRO A 296 8.69 -7.55 4.45
CA PRO A 296 9.04 -6.82 5.66
C PRO A 296 10.43 -6.18 5.56
N GLY A 297 10.50 -4.87 5.82
CA GLY A 297 11.74 -4.09 5.77
C GLY A 297 12.12 -3.54 4.40
N GLU A 298 11.37 -3.84 3.33
CA GLU A 298 11.61 -3.25 2.01
C GLU A 298 10.96 -1.87 1.84
N ALA A 299 9.91 -1.57 2.61
CA ALA A 299 9.09 -0.36 2.53
C ALA A 299 9.81 0.96 2.91
N GLY A 300 11.06 0.92 3.39
CA GLY A 300 11.79 2.13 3.81
C GLY A 300 11.78 3.30 2.80
N PRO A 301 11.98 3.08 1.48
CA PRO A 301 11.81 4.11 0.46
C PRO A 301 10.36 4.57 0.29
N ASN A 302 9.37 3.69 0.46
CA ASN A 302 7.95 4.04 0.37
C ASN A 302 7.57 4.99 1.51
N TYR A 303 7.96 4.70 2.75
CA TYR A 303 7.87 5.64 3.88
C TYR A 303 8.52 6.98 3.55
N GLY A 304 9.72 6.94 2.96
CA GLY A 304 10.44 8.15 2.56
C GLY A 304 9.69 8.96 1.50
N GLY A 305 9.19 8.32 0.44
CA GLY A 305 8.44 8.97 -0.62
C GLY A 305 7.12 9.56 -0.13
N ALA A 306 6.36 8.80 0.66
CA ALA A 306 5.11 9.21 1.29
C ALA A 306 5.29 10.43 2.21
N TYR A 307 6.29 10.37 3.10
CA TYR A 307 6.64 11.50 3.97
C TYR A 307 7.04 12.73 3.16
N LEU A 308 7.93 12.57 2.18
CA LEU A 308 8.39 13.69 1.37
C LEU A 308 7.26 14.35 0.59
N PHE A 309 6.35 13.56 0.03
CA PHE A 309 5.22 14.08 -0.72
C PHE A 309 4.25 14.85 0.19
N THR A 310 3.86 14.29 1.32
CA THR A 310 2.94 14.95 2.28
C THR A 310 3.58 16.18 2.94
N PHE A 311 4.87 16.12 3.25
CA PHE A 311 5.66 17.25 3.74
C PHE A 311 5.78 18.36 2.68
N TYR A 312 6.05 17.98 1.43
CA TYR A 312 6.08 18.92 0.31
C TYR A 312 4.71 19.60 0.09
N PHE A 313 3.63 18.82 0.16
CA PHE A 313 2.26 19.35 0.10
C PHE A 313 2.03 20.39 1.21
N LEU A 314 2.43 20.07 2.46
CA LEU A 314 2.35 20.99 3.59
C LEU A 314 3.14 22.29 3.33
N GLU A 315 4.37 22.21 2.83
CA GLU A 315 5.16 23.42 2.56
C GLU A 315 4.63 24.26 1.39
N ARG A 316 4.05 23.62 0.37
CA ARG A 316 3.50 24.27 -0.83
C ARG A 316 2.16 24.95 -0.56
N PHE A 317 1.26 24.27 0.16
CA PHE A 317 -0.15 24.70 0.30
C PHE A 317 -0.56 25.08 1.73
N GLY A 318 0.26 24.73 2.72
CA GLY A 318 0.06 25.11 4.12
C GLY A 318 -0.90 24.19 4.88
N GLU A 319 -0.93 24.36 6.21
CA GLU A 319 -1.67 23.47 7.11
C GLU A 319 -3.16 23.36 6.79
N GLU A 320 -3.82 24.45 6.36
CA GLU A 320 -5.26 24.44 6.07
C GLU A 320 -5.60 23.46 4.93
N ALA A 321 -4.79 23.45 3.87
CA ALA A 321 -4.95 22.51 2.76
C ALA A 321 -4.62 21.08 3.20
N THR A 322 -3.56 20.88 3.99
CA THR A 322 -3.18 19.54 4.46
C THR A 322 -4.25 18.94 5.37
N ARG A 323 -4.82 19.72 6.29
CA ARG A 323 -5.94 19.26 7.13
C ARG A 323 -7.21 18.99 6.31
N ALA A 324 -7.43 19.74 5.23
CA ALA A 324 -8.53 19.46 4.30
C ALA A 324 -8.32 18.15 3.54
N LEU A 325 -7.07 17.82 3.20
CA LEU A 325 -6.70 16.54 2.59
C LEU A 325 -6.91 15.38 3.56
N VAL A 326 -6.40 15.49 4.79
CA VAL A 326 -6.58 14.47 5.84
C VAL A 326 -8.07 14.17 6.11
N ALA A 327 -8.95 15.16 5.98
CA ALA A 327 -10.38 15.01 6.25
C ALA A 327 -11.22 14.71 4.99
N HIS A 328 -10.59 14.47 3.84
CA HIS A 328 -11.30 14.32 2.58
C HIS A 328 -11.85 12.88 2.44
N PRO A 329 -13.15 12.67 2.13
CA PRO A 329 -13.78 11.34 2.12
C PRO A 329 -13.49 10.52 0.85
N ALA A 330 -12.53 10.93 0.05
CA ALA A 330 -12.09 10.19 -1.14
C ALA A 330 -10.63 9.84 -0.88
N ASN A 331 -10.10 8.87 -1.61
CA ASN A 331 -8.83 8.25 -1.25
C ASN A 331 -7.73 8.57 -2.26
N GLY A 332 -6.49 8.51 -1.80
CA GLY A 332 -5.27 8.56 -2.59
C GLY A 332 -5.20 9.76 -3.52
N ILE A 333 -4.91 9.48 -4.79
CA ILE A 333 -4.76 10.52 -5.81
C ILE A 333 -6.05 11.34 -5.96
N ALA A 334 -7.23 10.73 -5.84
CA ALA A 334 -8.50 11.41 -5.99
C ALA A 334 -8.74 12.45 -4.87
N SER A 335 -8.28 12.17 -3.65
CA SER A 335 -8.36 13.09 -2.51
C SER A 335 -7.43 14.29 -2.71
N VAL A 336 -6.20 14.03 -3.16
CA VAL A 336 -5.21 15.07 -3.46
C VAL A 336 -5.69 15.97 -4.60
N ASP A 337 -6.16 15.40 -5.70
CA ASP A 337 -6.74 16.18 -6.82
C ASP A 337 -7.89 17.06 -6.34
N ALA A 338 -8.82 16.51 -5.56
CA ALA A 338 -9.98 17.25 -5.06
C ALA A 338 -9.59 18.49 -4.25
N VAL A 339 -8.55 18.39 -3.41
CA VAL A 339 -8.04 19.53 -2.63
C VAL A 339 -7.25 20.50 -3.51
N LEU A 340 -6.42 20.00 -4.44
CA LEU A 340 -5.59 20.82 -5.33
C LEU A 340 -6.39 21.65 -6.34
N LEU A 341 -7.63 21.26 -6.65
CA LEU A 341 -8.53 22.03 -7.52
C LEU A 341 -8.69 23.49 -7.05
N GLU A 342 -8.67 23.76 -5.75
CA GLU A 342 -8.76 25.13 -5.21
C GLU A 342 -7.54 25.99 -5.52
N PHE A 343 -6.39 25.34 -5.75
CA PHE A 343 -5.12 25.97 -6.08
C PHE A 343 -4.85 25.99 -7.59
N GLY A 344 -5.74 25.40 -8.40
CA GLY A 344 -5.57 25.28 -9.84
C GLY A 344 -4.42 24.34 -10.21
N TYR A 345 -4.21 23.31 -9.41
CA TYR A 345 -3.24 22.25 -9.60
C TYR A 345 -3.95 20.90 -9.78
N SER A 346 -3.32 19.97 -10.47
CA SER A 346 -3.60 18.54 -10.35
C SER A 346 -2.52 17.81 -9.55
N PHE A 347 -2.80 16.58 -9.16
CA PHE A 347 -1.84 15.64 -8.58
C PHE A 347 -0.63 15.47 -9.50
N ASP A 348 -0.85 15.23 -10.80
CA ASP A 348 0.23 15.06 -11.78
C ASP A 348 1.15 16.29 -11.87
N GLU A 349 0.57 17.50 -11.84
CA GLU A 349 1.35 18.75 -11.84
C GLU A 349 2.16 18.93 -10.55
N LEU A 350 1.58 18.57 -9.39
CA LEU A 350 2.30 18.59 -8.13
C LEU A 350 3.41 17.54 -8.10
N PHE A 351 3.14 16.34 -8.58
CA PHE A 351 4.09 15.24 -8.69
C PHE A 351 5.28 15.62 -9.59
N ALA A 352 5.02 16.27 -10.74
CA ALA A 352 6.06 16.80 -11.63
C ALA A 352 6.96 17.84 -10.93
N ASP A 353 6.38 18.74 -10.13
CA ASP A 353 7.14 19.71 -9.34
C ASP A 353 7.96 18.99 -8.23
N TRP A 354 7.35 17.98 -7.58
CA TRP A 354 7.94 17.24 -6.45
C TRP A 354 9.16 16.41 -6.84
N VAL A 355 9.12 15.68 -7.96
CA VAL A 355 10.29 14.91 -8.43
C VAL A 355 11.46 15.83 -8.75
N VAL A 356 11.20 17.01 -9.33
CA VAL A 356 12.24 18.02 -9.55
C VAL A 356 12.73 18.62 -8.23
N ALA A 357 11.84 18.86 -7.27
CA ALA A 357 12.21 19.36 -5.93
C ALA A 357 13.13 18.38 -5.18
N ASN A 358 12.88 17.07 -5.29
CA ASN A 358 13.73 16.02 -4.71
C ASN A 358 15.17 16.05 -5.26
N TYR A 359 15.34 16.42 -6.53
CA TYR A 359 16.65 16.51 -7.16
C TYR A 359 17.35 17.85 -6.91
N LEU A 360 16.64 18.97 -7.08
CA LEU A 360 17.22 20.31 -7.00
C LEU A 360 17.39 20.81 -5.57
N ASP A 361 16.41 20.56 -4.70
CA ASP A 361 16.31 21.07 -3.34
C ASP A 361 16.70 22.56 -3.18
N ASP A 362 16.17 23.40 -4.09
CA ASP A 362 16.40 24.83 -4.08
C ASP A 362 15.07 25.60 -4.06
N PRO A 363 14.55 25.95 -2.87
CA PRO A 363 13.31 26.71 -2.72
C PRO A 363 13.46 28.19 -3.15
N SER A 364 14.63 28.62 -3.66
CA SER A 364 14.80 29.96 -4.24
C SER A 364 14.46 30.02 -5.72
N LEU A 365 14.27 28.87 -6.37
CA LEU A 365 13.87 28.76 -7.78
C LEU A 365 12.36 28.95 -7.94
N GLU A 366 11.97 29.66 -9.01
CA GLU A 366 10.58 30.00 -9.35
C GLU A 366 9.80 30.59 -8.16
N ASP A 367 8.66 29.99 -7.79
CA ASP A 367 7.83 30.34 -6.64
C ASP A 367 8.15 29.48 -5.40
N GLY A 368 9.32 28.83 -5.39
CA GLY A 368 9.78 27.92 -4.36
C GLY A 368 9.36 26.47 -4.58
N ARG A 369 8.82 26.14 -5.76
CA ARG A 369 8.40 24.78 -6.11
C ARG A 369 9.54 23.75 -6.17
N TYR A 370 10.77 24.14 -6.46
CA TYR A 370 11.84 23.16 -6.70
C TYR A 370 12.75 22.90 -5.49
N GLY A 371 12.21 22.97 -4.27
CA GLY A 371 12.93 22.50 -3.09
C GLY A 371 12.13 22.61 -1.79
N TYR A 372 12.78 22.19 -0.71
CA TYR A 372 12.21 22.21 0.63
C TYR A 372 12.75 23.40 1.43
N ARG A 373 11.94 23.97 2.33
CA ARG A 373 12.34 25.10 3.17
C ARG A 373 12.96 24.66 4.48
N GLU A 374 12.41 23.61 5.10
CA GLU A 374 12.86 23.10 6.39
C GLU A 374 13.62 21.77 6.31
N LEU A 375 13.53 21.08 5.16
CA LEU A 375 14.31 19.89 4.86
C LEU A 375 15.47 20.22 3.90
N HIS A 376 16.52 19.41 3.92
CA HIS A 376 17.56 19.44 2.90
C HIS A 376 17.80 18.04 2.35
N MET A 377 17.61 17.88 1.03
CA MET A 377 17.72 16.63 0.29
C MET A 377 18.54 16.81 -0.99
N GLY A 378 19.06 15.72 -1.53
CA GLY A 378 19.40 15.67 -2.94
C GLY A 378 19.39 14.23 -3.40
N VAL A 379 18.49 13.88 -4.32
CA VAL A 379 18.57 12.58 -5.01
C VAL A 379 19.91 12.52 -5.75
N GLY A 380 20.62 11.40 -5.62
CA GLY A 380 21.91 11.23 -6.28
C GLY A 380 21.76 11.27 -7.80
N ASP A 381 22.78 11.78 -8.51
CA ASP A 381 22.87 11.60 -9.95
C ASP A 381 22.76 10.10 -10.25
N GLY A 382 21.82 9.71 -11.12
CA GLY A 382 21.74 8.37 -11.66
C GLY A 382 22.94 8.07 -12.57
N TYR A 383 22.75 7.28 -13.63
CA TYR A 383 23.86 6.84 -14.48
C TYR A 383 24.48 7.99 -15.29
N PRO A 384 25.70 8.47 -15.01
CA PRO A 384 26.29 9.53 -15.80
C PRO A 384 26.66 9.00 -17.20
N LEU A 385 26.10 9.61 -18.24
CA LEU A 385 26.42 9.22 -19.62
C LEU A 385 27.86 9.64 -20.00
N ARG A 386 28.56 8.77 -20.74
CA ARG A 386 29.94 9.02 -21.18
C ARG A 386 30.07 8.87 -22.71
N GLY A 387 30.05 10.01 -23.40
CA GLY A 387 30.16 10.07 -24.87
C GLY A 387 28.81 9.96 -25.58
N TYR A 388 28.75 10.41 -26.83
CA TYR A 388 27.53 10.47 -27.66
C TYR A 388 27.80 9.87 -29.05
N PRO A 389 26.82 9.23 -29.72
CA PRO A 389 25.44 9.05 -29.26
C PRO A 389 25.30 7.98 -28.16
N VAL A 390 24.25 8.09 -27.36
CA VAL A 390 23.80 7.06 -26.42
C VAL A 390 22.34 6.75 -26.74
N GLU A 391 22.03 5.48 -26.86
CA GLU A 391 20.67 4.98 -26.96
C GLU A 391 20.48 3.94 -25.86
N ARG A 392 19.41 4.08 -25.07
CA ARG A 392 19.04 3.11 -24.06
C ARG A 392 17.54 2.87 -24.05
N GLN A 393 17.18 1.69 -23.56
CA GLN A 393 15.83 1.31 -23.25
C GLN A 393 15.82 0.85 -21.80
N GLU A 394 14.94 1.46 -21.01
CA GLU A 394 14.90 1.32 -19.55
C GLU A 394 13.42 1.18 -19.12
N THR A 395 13.19 0.97 -17.83
CA THR A 395 11.86 0.90 -17.21
C THR A 395 11.82 1.82 -16.00
N VAL A 396 10.63 2.30 -15.66
CA VAL A 396 10.36 3.07 -14.44
C VAL A 396 9.00 2.65 -13.90
N HIS A 397 8.85 2.58 -12.57
CA HIS A 397 7.56 2.32 -11.95
C HIS A 397 6.63 3.53 -12.12
N GLN A 398 5.32 3.29 -11.99
CA GLN A 398 4.33 4.38 -12.03
C GLN A 398 4.57 5.31 -10.83
N TYR A 399 4.39 6.62 -11.02
CA TYR A 399 4.63 7.64 -9.99
C TYR A 399 5.98 7.47 -9.26
N ALA A 400 7.00 7.14 -10.03
CA ALA A 400 8.40 7.09 -9.64
C ALA A 400 9.26 7.91 -10.62
N ALA A 401 10.58 8.02 -10.38
CA ALA A 401 11.44 8.85 -11.22
C ALA A 401 12.82 8.26 -11.51
N ASP A 402 13.20 8.31 -12.79
CA ASP A 402 14.56 8.10 -13.26
C ASP A 402 15.28 9.45 -13.48
N TYR A 403 16.51 9.58 -12.97
CA TYR A 403 17.36 10.77 -13.15
C TYR A 403 18.60 10.44 -13.99
N ILE A 404 18.67 11.02 -15.19
CA ILE A 404 19.72 10.72 -16.18
C ILE A 404 20.58 11.96 -16.42
N ALA A 405 21.72 12.02 -15.73
CA ALA A 405 22.63 13.16 -15.80
C ALA A 405 23.69 13.02 -16.91
N PHE A 406 23.95 14.10 -17.64
CA PHE A 406 25.01 14.16 -18.65
C PHE A 406 25.50 15.59 -18.93
N GLN A 407 26.64 15.72 -19.60
CA GLN A 407 27.26 17.01 -19.90
C GLN A 407 27.36 17.24 -21.41
N PRO A 408 26.72 18.28 -21.97
CA PRO A 408 26.83 18.56 -23.39
C PRO A 408 28.24 19.06 -23.72
N GLN A 409 28.90 18.41 -24.70
CA GLN A 409 30.22 18.85 -25.20
C GLN A 409 30.13 19.57 -26.55
N ARG A 410 28.92 19.58 -27.11
CA ARG A 410 28.48 20.11 -28.40
C ARG A 410 26.96 20.07 -28.39
N ASP A 411 26.30 20.77 -29.29
CA ASP A 411 24.84 20.77 -29.35
C ASP A 411 24.29 19.35 -29.43
N LEU A 412 23.34 19.04 -28.56
CA LEU A 412 22.73 17.71 -28.44
C LEU A 412 21.24 17.78 -28.74
N LYS A 413 20.71 16.63 -29.16
CA LYS A 413 19.29 16.35 -29.24
C LYS A 413 18.97 15.15 -28.37
N ILE A 414 17.92 15.27 -27.56
CA ILE A 414 17.23 14.17 -26.90
C ILE A 414 16.05 13.76 -27.78
N ASP A 415 15.97 12.49 -28.15
CA ASP A 415 14.79 11.86 -28.73
C ASP A 415 14.22 10.89 -27.67
N PHE A 416 12.98 11.06 -27.24
CA PHE A 416 12.30 10.21 -26.25
C PHE A 416 11.15 9.41 -26.88
N GLN A 417 10.92 8.20 -26.40
CA GLN A 417 9.79 7.34 -26.77
C GLN A 417 9.33 6.53 -25.55
N GLY A 418 8.14 6.81 -25.03
CA GLY A 418 7.49 6.01 -23.99
C GLY A 418 6.53 4.98 -24.58
N ALA A 419 6.22 3.92 -23.82
CA ALA A 419 5.07 3.05 -24.11
C ALA A 419 3.76 3.87 -23.98
N THR A 420 2.80 3.59 -24.85
CA THR A 420 1.51 4.31 -24.89
C THR A 420 0.41 3.67 -24.05
N TRP A 421 0.61 2.42 -23.63
CA TRP A 421 -0.29 1.70 -22.75
C TRP A 421 0.51 0.77 -21.84
N VAL A 422 -0.14 0.31 -20.77
CA VAL A 422 0.39 -0.63 -19.79
C VAL A 422 -0.73 -1.56 -19.34
N LYS A 423 -0.37 -2.74 -18.82
CA LYS A 423 -1.35 -3.65 -18.25
C LYS A 423 -1.84 -3.17 -16.88
N VAL A 424 -3.05 -3.57 -16.50
CA VAL A 424 -3.54 -3.42 -15.12
C VAL A 424 -2.87 -4.43 -14.20
N MET A 425 -2.66 -5.65 -14.71
CA MET A 425 -2.06 -6.78 -13.99
C MET A 425 -1.26 -7.67 -14.94
N ASP A 426 -0.27 -8.41 -14.45
CA ASP A 426 0.51 -9.36 -15.25
C ASP A 426 -0.27 -10.65 -15.60
N ASN A 427 -1.33 -10.48 -16.39
CA ASN A 427 -2.05 -11.57 -17.02
C ASN A 427 -2.49 -11.22 -18.44
N GLU A 428 -3.13 -12.18 -19.09
CA GLU A 428 -4.02 -11.97 -20.24
C GLU A 428 -5.38 -12.56 -19.86
N PRO A 429 -6.51 -12.01 -20.31
CA PRO A 429 -7.81 -12.68 -20.19
C PRO A 429 -7.71 -14.16 -20.60
N HIS A 430 -8.26 -15.07 -19.79
CA HIS A 430 -8.10 -16.51 -20.01
C HIS A 430 -8.62 -16.92 -21.39
N SER A 431 -9.74 -16.31 -21.80
CA SER A 431 -10.31 -16.42 -23.13
C SER A 431 -10.75 -15.05 -23.65
N GLY A 432 -11.06 -14.97 -24.95
CA GLY A 432 -11.61 -13.75 -25.52
C GLY A 432 -10.68 -12.53 -25.40
N ARG A 433 -11.27 -11.42 -24.97
CA ARG A 433 -10.62 -10.12 -24.74
C ARG A 433 -10.92 -9.57 -23.36
N TYR A 434 -12.02 -9.93 -22.72
CA TYR A 434 -12.44 -9.35 -21.45
C TYR A 434 -12.26 -10.33 -20.30
N GLN A 435 -12.00 -9.79 -19.11
CA GLN A 435 -12.08 -10.49 -17.85
C GLN A 435 -12.83 -9.63 -16.84
N TRP A 436 -13.34 -10.25 -15.77
CA TRP A 436 -13.73 -9.51 -14.57
C TRP A 436 -12.51 -9.38 -13.66
N TRP A 437 -12.24 -8.17 -13.18
CA TRP A 437 -11.20 -7.88 -12.19
C TRP A 437 -11.81 -7.16 -11.00
N SER A 438 -11.35 -7.52 -9.81
CA SER A 438 -11.86 -7.04 -8.54
C SER A 438 -11.59 -5.58 -8.22
N ASN A 439 -10.75 -4.89 -9.01
CA ASN A 439 -10.08 -3.67 -8.59
C ASN A 439 -8.98 -3.95 -7.53
N ARG A 440 -8.26 -2.90 -7.12
CA ARG A 440 -7.17 -2.92 -6.13
C ARG A 440 -7.37 -1.75 -5.16
N SER A 441 -7.59 -2.04 -3.88
CA SER A 441 -7.80 -1.05 -2.82
C SER A 441 -7.53 -1.67 -1.45
N ASP A 442 -7.16 -0.83 -0.49
CA ASP A 442 -7.11 -1.19 0.93
C ASP A 442 -8.50 -1.06 1.56
N GLU A 443 -8.72 -1.77 2.66
CA GLU A 443 -9.93 -1.85 3.49
C GLU A 443 -11.23 -1.91 2.69
N SER A 444 -11.35 -2.89 1.79
CA SER A 444 -12.43 -2.95 0.79
C SER A 444 -13.16 -4.30 0.72
N ASP A 445 -14.40 -4.30 0.20
CA ASP A 445 -15.27 -5.48 0.00
C ASP A 445 -15.91 -5.40 -1.40
N MET A 446 -15.26 -6.02 -2.39
CA MET A 446 -15.72 -6.02 -3.78
C MET A 446 -16.50 -7.30 -4.09
N THR A 447 -17.64 -7.17 -4.76
CA THR A 447 -18.50 -8.31 -5.11
C THR A 447 -18.87 -8.35 -6.59
N LEU A 448 -19.07 -9.58 -7.09
CA LEU A 448 -19.58 -9.87 -8.43
C LEU A 448 -20.64 -10.96 -8.32
N THR A 449 -21.92 -10.60 -8.47
CA THR A 449 -23.07 -11.45 -8.14
C THR A 449 -23.97 -11.75 -9.34
N ARG A 450 -24.53 -12.96 -9.42
CA ARG A 450 -25.54 -13.34 -10.43
C ARG A 450 -26.54 -14.37 -9.92
N ALA A 451 -27.80 -14.23 -10.34
CA ALA A 451 -28.87 -15.19 -10.06
C ALA A 451 -28.96 -16.32 -11.10
N PHE A 452 -29.22 -17.53 -10.63
CA PHE A 452 -29.42 -18.73 -11.46
C PHE A 452 -30.66 -19.51 -10.98
N ASP A 453 -31.51 -19.95 -11.92
CA ASP A 453 -32.62 -20.87 -11.63
C ASP A 453 -32.13 -22.32 -11.68
N LEU A 454 -31.90 -22.91 -10.51
CA LEU A 454 -31.49 -24.31 -10.34
C LEU A 454 -32.69 -25.24 -10.09
N SER A 455 -33.93 -24.80 -10.29
CA SER A 455 -35.13 -25.63 -10.06
C SER A 455 -35.31 -26.75 -11.09
N GLY A 456 -34.66 -26.63 -12.25
CA GLY A 456 -34.74 -27.56 -13.36
C GLY A 456 -33.78 -28.75 -13.32
N VAL A 457 -32.86 -28.79 -12.35
CA VAL A 457 -31.76 -29.76 -12.28
C VAL A 457 -31.73 -30.51 -10.95
N GLU A 458 -31.20 -31.74 -10.95
CA GLU A 458 -31.07 -32.59 -9.74
C GLU A 458 -29.71 -32.44 -9.04
N SER A 459 -28.73 -31.89 -9.75
CA SER A 459 -27.37 -31.55 -9.32
C SER A 459 -26.89 -30.39 -10.18
N ALA A 460 -25.93 -29.62 -9.71
CA ALA A 460 -25.32 -28.53 -10.48
C ALA A 460 -23.86 -28.35 -10.07
N THR A 461 -23.03 -27.94 -11.01
CA THR A 461 -21.62 -27.63 -10.77
C THR A 461 -21.32 -26.24 -11.32
N LEU A 462 -20.65 -25.41 -10.53
CA LEU A 462 -20.04 -24.17 -11.00
C LEU A 462 -18.61 -24.46 -11.46
N GLU A 463 -18.30 -24.11 -12.70
CA GLU A 463 -16.94 -24.11 -13.23
C GLU A 463 -16.54 -22.68 -13.59
N PHE A 464 -15.30 -22.30 -13.30
CA PHE A 464 -14.76 -21.00 -13.71
C PHE A 464 -13.24 -21.05 -13.78
N TRP A 465 -12.65 -20.06 -14.42
CA TRP A 465 -11.22 -19.79 -14.34
C TRP A 465 -10.98 -18.57 -13.46
N THR A 466 -9.94 -18.62 -12.65
CA THR A 466 -9.49 -17.49 -11.85
C THR A 466 -7.98 -17.32 -11.92
N TRP A 467 -7.56 -16.06 -11.86
CA TRP A 467 -6.17 -15.63 -11.66
C TRP A 467 -6.19 -14.67 -10.48
N TYR A 468 -5.21 -14.78 -9.59
CA TYR A 468 -5.07 -13.86 -8.47
C TYR A 468 -3.63 -13.76 -8.02
N ASP A 469 -3.29 -12.56 -7.57
CA ASP A 469 -2.13 -12.22 -6.77
C ASP A 469 -2.61 -11.20 -5.72
N ILE A 470 -2.82 -11.70 -4.51
CA ILE A 470 -3.40 -11.00 -3.35
C ILE A 470 -2.54 -11.29 -2.12
N GLU A 471 -2.56 -10.44 -1.10
CA GLU A 471 -1.69 -10.62 0.06
C GLU A 471 -1.93 -11.98 0.75
N GLU A 472 -0.86 -12.74 0.99
CA GLU A 472 -0.98 -14.10 1.50
C GLU A 472 -1.34 -14.11 3.00
N ASN A 473 -2.48 -14.71 3.33
CA ASN A 473 -3.07 -14.87 4.66
C ASN A 473 -3.64 -13.60 5.32
N TRP A 474 -3.82 -12.54 4.55
CA TRP A 474 -4.37 -11.25 5.01
C TRP A 474 -5.58 -10.87 4.16
N ASP A 475 -5.37 -10.89 2.85
CA ASP A 475 -6.38 -10.73 1.82
C ASP A 475 -7.02 -12.06 1.40
N TYR A 476 -8.35 -12.02 1.20
CA TYR A 476 -9.10 -13.24 0.88
C TYR A 476 -10.17 -13.02 -0.18
N ALA A 477 -10.22 -13.94 -1.15
CA ALA A 477 -11.31 -14.02 -2.12
C ALA A 477 -12.16 -15.29 -1.93
N TYR A 478 -13.47 -15.15 -2.08
CA TYR A 478 -14.48 -16.16 -1.78
C TYR A 478 -15.35 -16.46 -3.00
N VAL A 479 -15.88 -17.69 -3.03
CA VAL A 479 -17.03 -18.05 -3.85
C VAL A 479 -18.18 -18.37 -2.92
N GLU A 480 -19.32 -17.74 -3.13
CA GLU A 480 -20.44 -17.81 -2.20
C GLU A 480 -21.75 -18.12 -2.91
N VAL A 481 -22.70 -18.68 -2.16
CA VAL A 481 -24.07 -18.90 -2.62
C VAL A 481 -25.09 -18.40 -1.61
N SER A 482 -26.17 -17.81 -2.13
CA SER A 482 -27.35 -17.43 -1.34
C SER A 482 -28.62 -18.03 -1.94
N THR A 483 -29.52 -18.53 -1.08
CA THR A 483 -30.83 -19.09 -1.49
C THR A 483 -32.02 -18.32 -0.91
N ASP A 484 -31.76 -17.18 -0.27
CA ASP A 484 -32.76 -16.34 0.39
C ASP A 484 -32.79 -14.88 -0.12
N GLY A 485 -32.27 -14.68 -1.32
CA GLY A 485 -32.21 -13.38 -1.99
C GLY A 485 -31.09 -12.48 -1.47
N GLY A 486 -29.98 -13.07 -1.01
CA GLY A 486 -28.78 -12.35 -0.59
C GLY A 486 -28.79 -11.88 0.86
N GLN A 487 -29.71 -12.39 1.70
CA GLN A 487 -29.75 -12.04 3.12
C GLN A 487 -28.66 -12.79 3.90
N THR A 488 -28.43 -14.06 3.57
CA THR A 488 -27.27 -14.83 4.06
C THR A 488 -26.51 -15.47 2.91
N TRP A 489 -25.24 -15.76 3.15
CA TRP A 489 -24.32 -16.32 2.16
C TRP A 489 -23.55 -17.48 2.77
N GLU A 490 -23.47 -18.58 2.03
CA GLU A 490 -22.65 -19.74 2.37
C GLU A 490 -21.37 -19.73 1.54
N ILE A 491 -20.22 -19.77 2.21
CA ILE A 491 -18.92 -19.88 1.55
C ILE A 491 -18.77 -21.30 0.97
N LEU A 492 -18.48 -21.37 -0.32
CA LEU A 492 -18.29 -22.60 -1.05
C LEU A 492 -16.81 -22.99 -1.08
N GLN A 493 -16.55 -24.27 -0.81
CA GLN A 493 -15.20 -24.81 -0.92
C GLN A 493 -14.84 -25.12 -2.37
N ALA A 494 -13.74 -24.55 -2.85
CA ALA A 494 -13.16 -24.86 -4.16
C ALA A 494 -11.79 -25.55 -4.02
N PRO A 495 -11.34 -26.33 -5.03
CA PRO A 495 -10.07 -27.07 -5.00
C PRO A 495 -8.84 -26.32 -4.48
N SER A 496 -8.66 -25.04 -4.84
CA SER A 496 -7.47 -24.27 -4.42
C SER A 496 -7.71 -23.36 -3.22
N THR A 497 -8.86 -23.44 -2.56
CA THR A 497 -9.15 -22.67 -1.34
C THR A 497 -8.52 -23.32 -0.10
N THR A 498 -8.31 -22.52 0.95
CA THR A 498 -7.78 -22.93 2.25
C THR A 498 -8.64 -22.36 3.38
N ASP A 499 -8.72 -23.07 4.52
CA ASP A 499 -9.28 -22.58 5.78
C ASP A 499 -8.19 -22.06 6.74
N TYR A 500 -6.94 -21.95 6.27
CA TYR A 500 -5.84 -21.40 7.04
C TYR A 500 -6.02 -19.89 7.25
N ASN A 501 -6.10 -19.50 8.51
CA ASN A 501 -6.38 -18.13 8.94
C ASN A 501 -5.47 -17.76 10.13
N PRO A 502 -4.16 -17.55 9.91
CA PRO A 502 -3.25 -17.22 10.99
C PRO A 502 -3.56 -15.86 11.62
N ASN A 503 -4.07 -14.90 10.82
CA ASN A 503 -4.26 -13.52 11.25
C ASN A 503 -5.67 -13.18 11.73
N GLY A 504 -6.65 -14.07 11.54
CA GLY A 504 -8.03 -13.83 11.94
C GLY A 504 -8.88 -13.15 10.87
N ASN A 505 -8.30 -12.77 9.73
CA ASN A 505 -8.95 -12.06 8.62
C ASN A 505 -9.89 -12.92 7.77
N SER A 506 -9.70 -14.24 7.71
CA SER A 506 -10.58 -15.09 6.89
C SER A 506 -11.92 -15.43 7.56
N PHE A 507 -12.99 -15.44 6.77
CA PHE A 507 -14.32 -15.89 7.16
C PHE A 507 -14.60 -17.38 6.86
N GLY A 508 -13.69 -18.09 6.18
CA GLY A 508 -13.91 -19.50 5.80
C GLY A 508 -12.90 -20.03 4.77
N TRP A 509 -13.37 -20.92 3.89
CA TRP A 509 -12.57 -21.44 2.78
C TRP A 509 -12.40 -20.37 1.71
N ALA A 510 -11.17 -19.94 1.46
CA ALA A 510 -10.88 -18.79 0.61
C ALA A 510 -9.62 -18.98 -0.24
N TYR A 511 -9.49 -18.17 -1.29
CA TYR A 511 -8.23 -17.96 -2.00
C TYR A 511 -7.40 -16.90 -1.27
N THR A 512 -6.08 -17.08 -1.25
CA THR A 512 -5.12 -16.11 -0.72
C THR A 512 -3.74 -16.37 -1.35
N GLY A 513 -2.86 -15.37 -1.37
CA GLY A 513 -1.54 -15.46 -2.01
C GLY A 513 -1.62 -15.44 -3.55
N MET A 514 -0.84 -16.31 -4.21
CA MET A 514 -0.75 -16.38 -5.67
C MET A 514 -1.41 -17.64 -6.27
N SER A 515 -2.21 -17.42 -7.30
CA SER A 515 -2.88 -18.48 -8.06
C SER A 515 -1.90 -19.45 -8.73
N GLY A 516 -2.20 -20.75 -8.65
CA GLY A 516 -1.42 -21.79 -9.32
C GLY A 516 -0.12 -22.21 -8.63
N GLY A 517 0.21 -21.65 -7.46
CA GLY A 517 1.23 -22.15 -6.53
C GLY A 517 2.69 -22.14 -7.04
N GLY A 518 3.01 -21.22 -7.95
CA GLY A 518 4.35 -20.99 -8.49
C GLY A 518 5.00 -19.72 -7.92
N GLU A 519 6.10 -19.29 -8.53
CA GLU A 519 6.73 -17.97 -8.27
C GLU A 519 5.99 -16.84 -9.00
N GLU A 520 5.12 -17.19 -9.96
CA GLU A 520 4.28 -16.27 -10.72
C GLU A 520 2.84 -16.79 -10.73
N PRO A 521 1.83 -15.92 -10.64
CA PRO A 521 0.42 -16.27 -10.69
C PRO A 521 0.01 -16.77 -12.08
N ARG A 522 -0.98 -17.66 -12.13
CA ARG A 522 -1.50 -18.22 -13.40
C ARG A 522 -2.96 -18.58 -13.29
N TRP A 523 -3.66 -18.50 -14.42
CA TRP A 523 -5.03 -18.98 -14.52
C TRP A 523 -5.15 -20.44 -14.10
N ILE A 524 -6.06 -20.67 -13.15
CA ILE A 524 -6.44 -22.00 -12.66
C ILE A 524 -7.93 -22.21 -12.89
N ARG A 525 -8.30 -23.45 -13.16
CA ARG A 525 -9.70 -23.86 -13.27
C ARG A 525 -10.20 -24.38 -11.94
N GLU A 526 -11.36 -23.91 -11.55
CA GLU A 526 -12.06 -24.30 -10.33
C GLU A 526 -13.36 -25.04 -10.68
N GLU A 527 -13.75 -25.96 -9.81
CA GLU A 527 -14.97 -26.76 -9.93
C GLU A 527 -15.60 -26.88 -8.55
N VAL A 528 -16.81 -26.35 -8.40
CA VAL A 528 -17.51 -26.21 -7.12
C VAL A 528 -18.88 -26.88 -7.21
N ASP A 529 -19.19 -27.76 -6.27
CA ASP A 529 -20.46 -28.47 -6.22
C ASP A 529 -21.57 -27.57 -5.69
N LEU A 530 -22.65 -27.40 -6.46
CA LEU A 530 -23.84 -26.63 -6.10
C LEU A 530 -25.05 -27.54 -5.79
N SER A 531 -24.86 -28.86 -5.73
CA SER A 531 -25.96 -29.83 -5.64
C SER A 531 -26.85 -29.66 -4.42
N ASP A 532 -26.32 -29.13 -3.31
CA ASP A 532 -27.10 -28.86 -2.09
C ASP A 532 -28.02 -27.63 -2.23
N TYR A 533 -27.83 -26.81 -3.26
CA TYR A 533 -28.55 -25.54 -3.48
C TYR A 533 -29.53 -25.60 -4.66
N VAL A 534 -29.77 -26.79 -5.24
CA VAL A 534 -30.74 -26.98 -6.31
C VAL A 534 -32.19 -26.91 -5.81
N GLY A 535 -33.14 -26.75 -6.75
CA GLY A 535 -34.58 -26.76 -6.43
C GLY A 535 -35.23 -25.38 -6.33
N GLY A 536 -34.46 -24.31 -6.55
CA GLY A 536 -34.95 -22.92 -6.57
C GLY A 536 -33.97 -21.98 -7.27
N GLU A 537 -34.17 -20.69 -7.05
CA GLU A 537 -33.20 -19.66 -7.45
C GLU A 537 -32.05 -19.63 -6.44
N ALA A 538 -30.82 -19.50 -6.93
CA ALA A 538 -29.62 -19.31 -6.15
C ALA A 538 -28.83 -18.11 -6.70
N LEU A 539 -28.35 -17.24 -5.82
CA LEU A 539 -27.36 -16.22 -6.16
C LEU A 539 -25.97 -16.84 -5.99
N ILE A 540 -25.11 -16.64 -6.97
CA ILE A 540 -23.68 -17.00 -6.92
C ILE A 540 -22.89 -15.70 -6.88
N ARG A 541 -21.89 -15.62 -6.00
CA ARG A 541 -21.04 -14.45 -5.84
C ARG A 541 -19.56 -14.82 -5.83
N PHE A 542 -18.75 -13.99 -6.47
CA PHE A 542 -17.33 -13.86 -6.20
C PHE A 542 -17.13 -12.62 -5.35
N GLU A 543 -16.35 -12.73 -4.29
CA GLU A 543 -16.12 -11.64 -3.35
C GLU A 543 -14.64 -11.54 -3.03
N TYR A 544 -14.08 -10.33 -2.97
CA TYR A 544 -12.70 -10.07 -2.59
C TYR A 544 -12.70 -9.04 -1.46
N ILE A 545 -12.17 -9.46 -0.31
CA ILE A 545 -12.10 -8.65 0.91
C ILE A 545 -10.62 -8.39 1.17
N THR A 546 -10.27 -7.10 1.25
CA THR A 546 -8.91 -6.66 1.61
C THR A 546 -8.84 -6.17 3.04
N ASP A 547 -7.66 -6.21 3.63
CA ASP A 547 -7.44 -5.66 4.96
C ASP A 547 -6.84 -4.26 4.95
N ASP A 548 -6.20 -3.84 6.04
CA ASP A 548 -5.97 -2.42 6.35
C ASP A 548 -4.92 -1.77 5.44
N ALA A 549 -4.03 -2.56 4.84
CA ALA A 549 -2.92 -2.05 4.03
C ALA A 549 -2.39 -3.14 3.09
N VAL A 550 -1.47 -2.75 2.19
CA VAL A 550 -0.79 -3.65 1.25
C VAL A 550 -1.77 -4.35 0.32
N ASN A 551 -1.95 -3.79 -0.87
CA ASN A 551 -2.73 -4.43 -1.91
C ASN A 551 -1.86 -4.84 -3.11
N ARG A 552 -2.11 -6.06 -3.61
CA ARG A 552 -1.46 -6.59 -4.81
C ARG A 552 -2.33 -6.37 -6.06
N ALA A 553 -2.05 -7.07 -7.15
CA ALA A 553 -2.77 -6.91 -8.41
C ALA A 553 -4.28 -7.25 -8.30
N GLY A 554 -4.68 -8.05 -7.31
CA GLY A 554 -6.08 -8.37 -7.03
C GLY A 554 -6.53 -9.73 -7.59
N PHE A 555 -7.84 -9.86 -7.80
CA PHE A 555 -8.50 -11.12 -8.17
C PHE A 555 -9.25 -10.98 -9.50
N ALA A 556 -9.11 -11.96 -10.39
CA ALA A 556 -9.76 -11.99 -11.69
C ALA A 556 -10.52 -13.30 -11.93
N VAL A 557 -11.63 -13.20 -12.67
CA VAL A 557 -12.52 -14.33 -13.02
C VAL A 557 -12.89 -14.27 -14.50
N ASP A 558 -12.88 -15.44 -15.15
CA ASP A 558 -13.30 -15.62 -16.54
C ASP A 558 -13.90 -17.03 -16.75
N ASP A 559 -14.51 -17.27 -17.92
CA ASP A 559 -14.99 -18.57 -18.39
C ASP A 559 -15.93 -19.28 -17.38
N ILE A 560 -16.94 -18.58 -16.88
CA ILE A 560 -17.90 -19.06 -15.89
C ILE A 560 -18.96 -19.94 -16.55
N ARG A 561 -19.20 -21.15 -16.01
CA ARG A 561 -20.11 -22.16 -16.57
C ARG A 561 -20.91 -22.87 -15.50
N ILE A 562 -22.14 -23.24 -15.86
CA ILE A 562 -22.96 -24.22 -15.13
C ILE A 562 -23.45 -25.24 -16.16
N PRO A 563 -22.69 -26.32 -16.39
CA PRO A 563 -22.94 -27.26 -17.47
C PRO A 563 -24.35 -27.89 -17.45
N GLU A 564 -24.90 -28.15 -16.27
CA GLU A 564 -26.24 -28.73 -16.10
C GLU A 564 -27.37 -27.79 -16.55
N LEU A 565 -27.13 -26.47 -16.53
CA LEU A 565 -28.01 -25.47 -17.12
C LEU A 565 -27.70 -25.18 -18.59
N GLY A 566 -26.56 -25.67 -19.11
CA GLY A 566 -26.03 -25.26 -20.41
C GLY A 566 -25.60 -23.78 -20.43
N TYR A 567 -25.24 -23.24 -19.27
CA TYR A 567 -24.77 -21.86 -19.12
C TYR A 567 -23.26 -21.78 -19.35
N GLU A 568 -22.83 -20.85 -20.21
CA GLU A 568 -21.43 -20.52 -20.51
C GLU A 568 -21.30 -19.00 -20.69
N TYR A 569 -20.33 -18.40 -20.01
CA TYR A 569 -20.07 -16.96 -20.03
C TYR A 569 -18.56 -16.67 -19.97
N ASP A 570 -18.05 -15.95 -20.97
CA ASP A 570 -16.62 -15.65 -21.19
C ASP A 570 -16.33 -14.13 -21.10
N ALA A 571 -17.16 -13.36 -20.39
CA ALA A 571 -17.06 -11.90 -20.23
C ALA A 571 -17.15 -11.04 -21.52
N GLU A 572 -17.27 -11.63 -22.71
CA GLU A 572 -17.32 -10.90 -23.99
C GLU A 572 -18.60 -10.09 -24.23
N SER A 573 -19.63 -10.33 -23.43
CA SER A 573 -20.90 -9.57 -23.48
C SER A 573 -21.42 -9.30 -22.08
N ASP A 574 -22.29 -8.31 -21.92
CA ASP A 574 -23.00 -8.15 -20.65
C ASP A 574 -24.10 -9.21 -20.60
N ASP A 575 -24.05 -10.05 -19.58
CA ASP A 575 -25.03 -11.10 -19.36
C ASP A 575 -25.89 -10.83 -18.12
N GLY A 576 -25.64 -9.75 -17.37
CA GLY A 576 -26.36 -9.38 -16.14
C GLY A 576 -25.68 -9.83 -14.84
N TRP A 577 -24.35 -9.87 -14.82
CA TRP A 577 -23.60 -9.90 -13.57
C TRP A 577 -23.66 -8.51 -12.93
N GLU A 578 -23.95 -8.46 -11.64
CA GLU A 578 -24.02 -7.24 -10.85
C GLU A 578 -22.70 -7.08 -10.10
N ALA A 579 -21.97 -6.00 -10.40
CA ALA A 579 -20.65 -5.73 -9.85
C ALA A 579 -20.71 -4.54 -8.87
N GLU A 580 -20.06 -4.70 -7.73
CA GLU A 580 -19.74 -3.65 -6.76
C GLU A 580 -18.22 -3.68 -6.57
N GLY A 581 -17.52 -2.64 -7.02
CA GLY A 581 -16.04 -2.61 -7.09
C GLY A 581 -15.42 -3.38 -8.26
N PHE A 582 -15.95 -4.53 -8.65
CA PHE A 582 -15.46 -5.26 -9.83
C PHE A 582 -15.67 -4.49 -11.14
N ILE A 583 -14.71 -4.61 -12.06
CA ILE A 583 -14.81 -4.07 -13.42
C ILE A 583 -14.53 -5.12 -14.48
N ARG A 584 -15.19 -4.96 -15.64
CA ARG A 584 -14.99 -5.82 -16.81
C ARG A 584 -14.10 -5.12 -17.83
N MET A 585 -12.89 -5.63 -18.05
CA MET A 585 -11.83 -4.92 -18.78
C MET A 585 -10.95 -5.85 -19.65
N GLU A 586 -10.22 -5.30 -20.63
CA GLU A 586 -9.28 -6.04 -21.51
C GLU A 586 -7.82 -6.03 -21.01
N ASN A 587 -7.60 -5.64 -19.76
CA ASN A 587 -6.28 -5.53 -19.12
C ASN A 587 -5.34 -4.52 -19.78
N VAL A 588 -5.89 -3.36 -20.16
CA VAL A 588 -5.14 -2.27 -20.82
C VAL A 588 -5.51 -0.95 -20.17
N LEU A 589 -4.49 -0.17 -19.79
CA LEU A 589 -4.59 1.22 -19.34
C LEU A 589 -3.79 2.16 -20.24
N PRO A 590 -4.22 3.41 -20.42
CA PRO A 590 -3.39 4.43 -21.03
C PRO A 590 -2.13 4.66 -20.19
N GLN A 591 -0.96 4.68 -20.84
CA GLN A 591 0.30 5.04 -20.19
C GLN A 591 0.62 6.50 -20.54
N ARG A 592 0.70 7.34 -19.51
CA ARG A 592 1.16 8.73 -19.66
C ARG A 592 2.56 8.90 -19.09
N TRP A 593 3.21 10.00 -19.43
CA TRP A 593 4.59 10.29 -19.04
C TRP A 593 4.76 11.75 -18.69
N ILE A 594 5.61 12.02 -17.72
CA ILE A 594 6.20 13.33 -17.45
C ILE A 594 7.67 13.23 -17.80
N VAL A 595 8.13 14.07 -18.73
CA VAL A 595 9.52 14.07 -19.18
C VAL A 595 10.06 15.47 -19.04
N GLN A 596 10.94 15.69 -18.07
CA GLN A 596 11.48 17.01 -17.74
C GLN A 596 13.00 17.06 -17.99
N VAL A 597 13.49 18.23 -18.36
CA VAL A 597 14.90 18.53 -18.57
C VAL A 597 15.31 19.64 -17.62
N ILE A 598 16.27 19.34 -16.76
CA ILE A 598 16.92 20.30 -15.87
C ILE A 598 18.23 20.72 -16.51
N GLU A 599 18.37 21.99 -16.85
CA GLU A 599 19.59 22.60 -17.38
C GLU A 599 20.31 23.42 -16.32
N PHE A 600 21.60 23.17 -16.16
CA PHE A 600 22.49 23.98 -15.34
C PHE A 600 23.36 24.86 -16.24
N ALA A 601 23.17 26.18 -16.17
CA ALA A 601 23.89 27.19 -16.94
C ALA A 601 24.65 28.15 -15.99
N GLY A 602 25.82 27.72 -15.52
CA GLY A 602 26.64 28.44 -14.55
C GLY A 602 25.99 28.57 -13.17
N ARG A 603 25.15 29.59 -12.97
CA ARG A 603 24.38 29.83 -11.73
C ARG A 603 22.87 29.84 -11.94
N GLU A 604 22.46 29.72 -13.20
CA GLU A 604 21.06 29.66 -13.58
C GLU A 604 20.68 28.19 -13.71
N THR A 605 19.54 27.82 -13.14
CA THR A 605 18.92 26.51 -13.30
C THR A 605 17.60 26.73 -14.02
N ARG A 606 17.35 25.94 -15.08
CA ARG A 606 16.09 25.98 -15.82
C ARG A 606 15.48 24.60 -15.88
N VAL A 607 14.16 24.53 -15.77
CA VAL A 607 13.40 23.28 -15.86
C VAL A 607 12.43 23.41 -17.03
N HIS A 608 12.47 22.43 -17.93
CA HIS A 608 11.64 22.38 -19.13
C HIS A 608 10.93 21.04 -19.20
N GLU A 609 9.68 21.03 -19.66
CA GLU A 609 8.98 19.79 -19.96
C GLU A 609 9.07 19.49 -21.47
N ILE A 610 9.30 18.23 -21.82
CA ILE A 610 9.26 17.75 -23.20
C ILE A 610 7.81 17.36 -23.52
N GLU A 611 7.16 18.13 -24.38
CA GLU A 611 5.84 17.78 -24.90
C GLU A 611 5.92 16.48 -25.72
N LEU A 612 5.04 15.52 -25.41
CA LEU A 612 4.93 14.26 -26.12
C LEU A 612 3.74 14.26 -27.08
N ASP A 613 3.91 13.62 -28.24
CA ASP A 613 2.81 13.37 -29.19
C ASP A 613 1.93 12.17 -28.78
N GLU A 614 0.86 11.90 -29.55
CA GLU A 614 -0.06 10.78 -29.32
C GLU A 614 0.62 9.39 -29.43
N GLU A 615 1.82 9.32 -29.99
CA GLU A 615 2.63 8.11 -30.08
C GLU A 615 3.64 8.02 -28.93
N GLY A 616 3.62 8.94 -27.95
CA GLY A 616 4.53 8.99 -26.81
C GLY A 616 5.93 9.49 -27.15
N LYS A 617 6.10 10.23 -28.25
CA LYS A 617 7.40 10.76 -28.72
C LYS A 617 7.59 12.22 -28.36
N GLY A 618 8.81 12.54 -27.94
CA GLY A 618 9.23 13.91 -27.63
C GLY A 618 10.64 14.19 -28.09
N GLU A 619 10.95 15.47 -28.31
CA GLU A 619 12.28 15.92 -28.74
C GLU A 619 12.70 17.15 -27.93
N TYR A 620 13.98 17.23 -27.57
CA TYR A 620 14.54 18.42 -26.92
C TYR A 620 15.94 18.74 -27.44
N LEU A 621 16.22 20.03 -27.68
CA LEU A 621 17.50 20.52 -28.20
C LEU A 621 18.28 21.23 -27.09
N ILE A 622 19.56 20.93 -26.97
CA ILE A 622 20.45 21.48 -25.95
C ILE A 622 21.56 22.27 -26.65
N ASP A 623 21.68 23.55 -26.30
CA ASP A 623 22.79 24.41 -26.71
C ASP A 623 23.97 24.22 -25.75
N ALA A 624 25.07 23.66 -26.26
CA ALA A 624 26.23 23.34 -25.43
C ALA A 624 27.10 24.57 -25.09
N ASP A 625 26.88 25.71 -25.75
CA ASP A 625 27.55 26.96 -25.39
C ASP A 625 26.89 27.62 -24.16
N GLU A 626 25.64 27.26 -23.83
CA GLU A 626 24.86 27.84 -22.73
C GLU A 626 24.74 26.93 -21.50
N VAL A 627 24.86 25.61 -21.67
CA VAL A 627 24.54 24.61 -20.62
C VAL A 627 25.78 23.80 -20.23
N ASP A 628 26.07 23.72 -18.93
CA ASP A 628 27.18 22.97 -18.35
C ASP A 628 26.82 21.50 -18.07
N GLN A 629 25.59 21.26 -17.60
CA GLN A 629 25.06 19.95 -17.23
C GLN A 629 23.56 19.89 -17.51
N VAL A 630 23.10 18.70 -17.89
CA VAL A 630 21.69 18.38 -18.14
C VAL A 630 21.30 17.17 -17.32
N VAL A 631 20.07 17.16 -16.82
CA VAL A 631 19.44 15.99 -16.21
C VAL A 631 18.08 15.77 -16.89
N LEU A 632 17.91 14.61 -17.50
CA LEU A 632 16.62 14.15 -18.00
C LEU A 632 15.92 13.41 -16.85
N VAL A 633 14.75 13.86 -16.46
CA VAL A 633 13.88 13.26 -15.45
C VAL A 633 12.72 12.59 -16.18
N VAL A 634 12.52 11.29 -15.93
CA VAL A 634 11.47 10.49 -16.58
C VAL A 634 10.59 9.87 -15.52
N SER A 635 9.28 10.11 -15.62
CA SER A 635 8.26 9.52 -14.75
C SER A 635 7.10 8.96 -15.56
N ALA A 636 6.60 7.80 -15.15
CA ALA A 636 5.43 7.15 -15.74
C ALA A 636 4.17 7.41 -14.90
N LEU A 637 3.01 7.58 -15.55
CA LEU A 637 1.72 7.83 -14.89
C LEU A 637 0.63 6.86 -15.37
N ALA A 638 0.28 5.90 -14.51
CA ALA A 638 -0.90 5.06 -14.60
C ALA A 638 -1.30 4.63 -13.18
N PRO A 639 -2.31 5.25 -12.55
CA PRO A 639 -2.54 5.12 -11.09
C PRO A 639 -3.12 3.80 -10.63
N SER A 640 -3.69 3.00 -11.53
CA SER A 640 -4.36 1.76 -11.18
C SER A 640 -3.53 0.51 -11.52
N THR A 641 -2.19 0.62 -11.57
CA THR A 641 -1.30 -0.52 -11.85
C THR A 641 0.03 -0.40 -11.11
N THR A 642 0.62 -1.55 -10.79
CA THR A 642 2.00 -1.70 -10.29
C THR A 642 2.95 -2.18 -11.39
N GLU A 643 2.44 -2.40 -12.61
CA GLU A 643 3.25 -2.79 -13.75
C GLU A 643 4.19 -1.64 -14.16
N VAL A 644 5.46 -1.98 -14.37
CA VAL A 644 6.49 -1.02 -14.79
C VAL A 644 6.25 -0.52 -16.22
N ALA A 645 6.50 0.76 -16.44
CA ALA A 645 6.43 1.36 -17.76
C ALA A 645 7.77 1.25 -18.49
N THR A 646 7.74 0.96 -19.79
CA THR A 646 8.96 0.91 -20.61
C THR A 646 9.14 2.18 -21.45
N TYR A 647 10.36 2.70 -21.51
CA TYR A 647 10.71 3.81 -22.39
C TYR A 647 12.08 3.63 -23.05
N ARG A 648 12.34 4.45 -24.08
CA ARG A 648 13.64 4.60 -24.72
C ARG A 648 13.97 6.08 -24.84
N TYR A 649 15.26 6.38 -24.73
CA TYR A 649 15.81 7.67 -25.09
C TYR A 649 17.07 7.51 -25.95
N GLU A 650 17.30 8.49 -26.81
CA GLU A 650 18.55 8.67 -27.55
C GLU A 650 19.07 10.09 -27.32
N VAL A 651 20.34 10.21 -26.91
CA VAL A 651 21.07 11.48 -26.85
C VAL A 651 22.14 11.48 -27.93
N ARG A 652 22.01 12.36 -28.92
CA ARG A 652 22.91 12.46 -30.09
C ARG A 652 23.28 13.90 -30.42
N GLU A 653 24.23 14.09 -31.32
CA GLU A 653 24.60 15.42 -31.80
C GLU A 653 23.45 16.04 -32.60
N ALA A 654 23.15 17.32 -32.35
CA ALA A 654 22.20 18.07 -33.18
C ALA A 654 22.79 18.33 -34.58
N GLU A 655 21.97 18.22 -35.62
CA GLU A 655 22.38 18.43 -37.03
C GLU A 655 22.45 19.89 -37.47
#